data_AF-A0A817MIQ0-F1
#
_entry.id   AF-A0A817MIQ0-F1
#
_cell.length_a   1.000
_cell.length_b   1.000
_cell.length_c   1.000
_cell.angle_alpha   90.00
_cell.angle_beta   90.00
_cell.angle_gamma   90.00
#
_symmetry.space_group_name_H-M   'P 1'
#
loop_
_entity.id
_entity.type
_entity.pdbx_description
1 polymer ?
#
loop_
_entity_poly.entity_id
_entity_poly.type
_entity_poly.pdbx_seq_one_letter_code
_entity_poly.pdbx_strand_id
1 'polypeptide(L)'
;MTAKRLNIRNAVIPNGLSEDEINSSESEDEMSKVTHALRNELNMSENSSTRESDNDESVESEEDENFVTPTADFADNMPPPPIHDELQPIDYFYNMFGKQSTTLLTNQSNLYSVQKNPNKAARISETEMEHFIGILLMTGIYSFPEQRYFWSNNTRVESISSVMTRDRFLELKKYLHVTDNSIQQNRTDANFDRAHKVRPLLNIIKENFRTIPKEEKLSVDEQIIPFKGRSIMKQHMPKKPNRWGYKMFLLAGGKSGICYDFIFYTGKGNQQQHGFCTDIVLNVCETVPRFANHKVYFDNYFTTIRLQVELKKLGIFSVGTVRPNRLIDLSIKNAKDLSREVMTAKRLSIRNAVIPNGLSEDEINSSESEDEMSKMTHALRNELNMSENSSTSESDSDESEENESKESKRKEKVETNQNLKKKKRMHWVKKDFVAPTADFADNMPSPPIHDELEPIDYFYIMFGKQSTTLLTNQSNLYSVQKDPNKPARISETEMEHFIGILLMTGIYSFPEQRYFWSSNTRVESISSVMSQDRFLELKKYLHVTDNSIPQNRTDANFDRAHKVRPLLNIVKENFRTIPKEEKLSVDEQIIPFKDRSIMKQHMPKKPNRWGYKMFLLAGGKSGICYDFIFYTGKGNQEQHGFCTDIVLNVCETVPHFANHKVYFDNYFTTIRLQVELKKLGIFAVGTVRPNRLIDLNIKNAKDLSREGRGAMDHRVTEVKGVELCVTRWYDNNAVNCLSTLYGCEPIDSVQRWSSKQKNHIQIRRPQVIKAYNEHMGGVDLIDMLISLYRINVGSKKYYIKIVFHLIDLSVVNAWLLYRRHCLQLNIPKKDIMSLLTFRINIPTALLKSNPPPPIIKRGRPSLESRLKSNESNSTATLRTTPTLASPSSTRFGKYDHWPITTSKGRCRNNTCDGYTRISCSKCEVRLCLNEKNNCFTNYHN
;
A
#
# COMPACT_ATOMS: atom_id res chain seq x y z
N MET A 1 -14.41 9.57 -3.02
CA MET A 1 -13.72 10.41 -2.01
C MET A 1 -14.29 10.15 -0.62
N THR A 2 -13.79 9.17 0.14
CA THR A 2 -13.79 9.19 1.63
C THR A 2 -13.10 7.93 2.16
N ALA A 3 -11.78 7.98 2.28
CA ALA A 3 -11.06 7.24 3.33
C ALA A 3 -10.66 8.24 4.41
N LYS A 4 -11.68 8.79 5.08
CA LYS A 4 -11.53 9.62 6.28
C LYS A 4 -12.72 9.32 7.19
N ARG A 5 -12.49 8.50 8.22
CA ARG A 5 -13.04 8.63 9.58
C ARG A 5 -12.60 7.43 10.41
N LEU A 6 -11.45 7.57 11.06
CA LEU A 6 -11.19 6.89 12.33
C LEU A 6 -11.72 7.82 13.43
N ASN A 7 -12.81 7.39 14.07
CA ASN A 7 -13.33 7.99 15.29
C ASN A 7 -12.57 7.42 16.49
N ILE A 8 -11.82 8.25 17.19
CA ILE A 8 -11.54 8.06 18.63
C ILE A 8 -11.86 9.39 19.31
N ARG A 9 -12.82 9.33 20.25
CA ARG A 9 -13.35 10.43 21.04
C ARG A 9 -12.41 10.81 22.19
N ASN A 10 -12.53 12.08 22.59
CA ASN A 10 -12.16 12.72 23.86
C ASN A 10 -10.67 13.03 24.12
N ALA A 11 -10.29 14.27 23.80
CA ALA A 11 -9.36 15.06 24.62
C ALA A 11 -9.65 16.55 24.37
N VAL A 12 -10.21 17.20 25.39
CA VAL A 12 -10.51 18.64 25.48
C VAL A 12 -9.25 19.46 25.17
N ILE A 13 -9.39 20.51 24.36
CA ILE A 13 -8.37 21.52 24.07
C ILE A 13 -8.89 22.84 24.69
N PRO A 14 -8.15 23.50 25.59
CA PRO A 14 -8.33 24.92 25.86
C PRO A 14 -7.59 25.76 24.79
N ASN A 15 -8.23 26.88 24.48
CA ASN A 15 -7.89 27.90 23.48
C ASN A 15 -6.44 28.41 23.52
N GLY A 16 -5.96 28.86 22.36
CA GLY A 16 -4.85 29.81 22.28
C GLY A 16 -4.15 29.86 20.92
N LEU A 17 -4.41 30.95 20.18
CA LEU A 17 -3.70 31.51 19.01
C LEU A 17 -4.20 31.12 17.60
N SER A 18 -4.48 32.17 16.84
CA SER A 18 -5.25 32.30 15.60
C SER A 18 -4.50 31.87 14.34
N GLU A 19 -5.26 31.54 13.29
CA GLU A 19 -4.78 31.10 11.96
C GLU A 19 -4.56 32.27 10.97
N ASP A 20 -4.55 33.53 11.43
CA ASP A 20 -4.57 34.71 10.56
C ASP A 20 -3.21 35.40 10.35
N GLU A 21 -2.08 34.76 10.67
CA GLU A 21 -0.72 35.28 10.37
C GLU A 21 0.04 34.47 9.28
N ILE A 22 -0.67 33.82 8.36
CA ILE A 22 -0.02 32.98 7.32
C ILE A 22 -0.29 33.46 5.88
N ASN A 23 -0.75 34.70 5.70
CA ASN A 23 -0.73 35.38 4.40
C ASN A 23 -0.30 36.84 4.59
N SER A 24 1.01 37.12 4.59
CA SER A 24 1.50 38.47 4.26
C SER A 24 2.16 38.45 2.89
N SER A 25 1.65 39.34 2.05
CA SER A 25 1.96 39.64 0.67
C SER A 25 3.13 40.63 0.55
N GLU A 26 4.19 40.48 1.35
CA GLU A 26 5.24 41.52 1.46
C GLU A 26 6.43 41.33 0.51
N SER A 27 6.43 40.33 -0.37
CA SER A 27 7.56 40.12 -1.31
C SER A 27 7.55 41.01 -2.55
N GLU A 28 6.51 41.82 -2.77
CA GLU A 28 6.43 42.73 -3.93
C GLU A 28 7.01 44.13 -3.61
N ASP A 29 6.86 44.63 -2.37
CA ASP A 29 7.29 45.98 -1.99
C ASP A 29 8.78 46.10 -1.64
N GLU A 30 9.42 45.03 -1.16
CA GLU A 30 10.88 45.00 -0.92
C GLU A 30 11.68 44.89 -2.24
N MET A 31 11.14 44.16 -3.23
CA MET A 31 11.80 43.96 -4.52
C MET A 31 11.87 45.27 -5.33
N SER A 32 10.82 46.10 -5.26
CA SER A 32 10.75 47.41 -5.92
C SER A 32 11.75 48.42 -5.32
N LYS A 33 12.01 48.34 -4.01
CA LYS A 33 13.00 49.20 -3.33
C LYS A 33 14.45 48.80 -3.63
N VAL A 34 14.74 47.50 -3.75
CA VAL A 34 16.07 46.99 -4.11
C VAL A 34 16.41 47.25 -5.59
N THR A 35 15.44 47.11 -6.50
CA THR A 35 15.63 47.47 -7.91
C THR A 35 15.81 48.97 -8.13
N HIS A 36 15.17 49.82 -7.32
CA HIS A 36 15.36 51.27 -7.39
C HIS A 36 16.70 51.72 -6.80
N ALA A 37 17.24 51.01 -5.80
CA ALA A 37 18.56 51.29 -5.23
C ALA A 37 19.69 50.93 -6.21
N LEU A 38 19.61 49.77 -6.87
CA LEU A 38 20.60 49.34 -7.88
C LEU A 38 20.57 50.23 -9.15
N ARG A 39 19.42 50.79 -9.52
CA ARG A 39 19.30 51.77 -10.63
C ARG A 39 19.99 53.11 -10.32
N ASN A 40 20.02 53.51 -9.05
CA ASN A 40 20.65 54.76 -8.63
C ASN A 40 22.18 54.62 -8.51
N GLU A 41 22.70 53.43 -8.16
CA GLU A 41 24.15 53.19 -8.13
C GLU A 41 24.77 53.10 -9.53
N LEU A 42 24.05 52.57 -10.52
CA LEU A 42 24.51 52.54 -11.92
C LEU A 42 24.54 53.94 -12.56
N ASN A 43 23.55 54.80 -12.26
CA ASN A 43 23.47 56.17 -12.78
C ASN A 43 24.48 57.16 -12.17
N MET A 44 25.15 56.81 -11.06
CA MET A 44 26.19 57.66 -10.45
C MET A 44 27.60 57.39 -11.01
N SER A 45 27.76 56.44 -11.92
CA SER A 45 29.04 56.09 -12.55
C SER A 45 29.27 56.68 -13.95
N GLU A 46 28.28 57.39 -14.53
CA GLU A 46 28.35 57.95 -15.89
C GLU A 46 28.60 59.47 -15.98
N ASN A 47 28.95 60.15 -14.88
CA ASN A 47 29.28 61.58 -14.92
C ASN A 47 30.74 61.87 -14.55
N SER A 48 31.68 61.33 -15.32
CA SER A 48 33.00 61.96 -15.50
C SER A 48 33.68 61.53 -16.80
N SER A 49 33.40 62.22 -17.90
CA SER A 49 34.44 62.51 -18.91
C SER A 49 33.94 63.56 -19.90
N THR A 50 34.86 64.45 -20.25
CA THR A 50 34.69 65.68 -21.02
C THR A 50 34.72 65.43 -22.53
N ARG A 51 33.87 66.18 -23.25
CA ARG A 51 33.91 66.64 -24.66
C ARG A 51 35.07 66.14 -25.55
N GLU A 52 34.72 65.53 -26.69
CA GLU A 52 35.19 65.93 -28.04
C GLU A 52 34.35 65.24 -29.14
N SER A 53 34.52 65.73 -30.37
CA SER A 53 33.60 65.85 -31.53
C SER A 53 33.38 64.62 -32.45
N ASP A 54 32.25 64.66 -33.17
CA ASP A 54 31.93 64.21 -34.54
C ASP A 54 32.66 62.99 -35.16
N ASN A 55 31.91 61.90 -35.43
CA ASN A 55 31.55 61.40 -36.77
C ASN A 55 31.13 59.92 -36.76
N ASP A 56 30.22 59.59 -37.69
CA ASP A 56 29.77 58.25 -38.11
C ASP A 56 30.90 57.22 -38.19
N GLU A 57 30.74 56.06 -37.54
CA GLU A 57 31.13 54.75 -38.09
C GLU A 57 30.50 53.59 -37.28
N SER A 58 30.17 52.52 -38.00
CA SER A 58 29.42 51.34 -37.60
C SER A 58 29.95 50.62 -36.34
N VAL A 59 29.07 50.37 -35.36
CA VAL A 59 29.36 49.46 -34.23
C VAL A 59 29.08 48.02 -34.65
N GLU A 60 30.17 47.27 -34.77
CA GLU A 60 30.22 45.81 -34.88
C GLU A 60 29.56 45.13 -33.67
N SER A 61 29.00 43.95 -33.91
CA SER A 61 28.37 43.07 -32.93
C SER A 61 29.33 42.64 -31.82
N GLU A 62 28.97 42.89 -30.55
CA GLU A 62 29.64 42.26 -29.40
C GLU A 62 29.43 40.74 -29.45
N GLU A 63 30.55 40.02 -29.51
CA GLU A 63 30.62 38.56 -29.55
C GLU A 63 30.17 37.93 -28.22
N ASP A 64 29.34 36.89 -28.30
CA ASP A 64 28.96 36.04 -27.16
C ASP A 64 30.19 35.41 -26.51
N GLU A 65 30.55 35.81 -25.28
CA GLU A 65 31.56 35.10 -24.49
C GLU A 65 31.10 33.65 -24.23
N ASN A 66 31.72 32.70 -24.92
CA ASN A 66 31.44 31.27 -24.76
C ASN A 66 31.73 30.81 -23.31
N PHE A 67 30.71 30.28 -22.63
CA PHE A 67 30.85 29.66 -21.31
C PHE A 67 31.82 28.47 -21.37
N VAL A 68 33.05 28.65 -20.89
CA VAL A 68 34.07 27.60 -20.86
C VAL A 68 33.78 26.63 -19.72
N THR A 69 33.53 25.36 -20.04
CA THR A 69 33.38 24.30 -19.04
C THR A 69 34.71 24.08 -18.29
N PRO A 70 34.73 24.18 -16.95
CA PRO A 70 35.92 23.89 -16.17
C PRO A 70 36.36 22.43 -16.36
N THR A 71 37.60 22.21 -16.81
CA THR A 71 38.20 20.89 -17.07
C THR A 71 39.03 20.35 -15.89
N ALA A 72 38.81 20.88 -14.68
CA ALA A 72 39.61 20.47 -13.54
C ALA A 72 39.23 19.05 -13.08
N ASP A 73 40.22 18.16 -13.01
CA ASP A 73 40.04 16.76 -12.62
C ASP A 73 39.62 16.66 -11.15
N PHE A 74 38.66 15.78 -10.86
CA PHE A 74 38.30 15.44 -9.49
C PHE A 74 39.49 14.69 -8.86
N ALA A 75 40.06 15.24 -7.80
CA ALA A 75 41.08 14.55 -7.02
C ALA A 75 40.42 13.40 -6.26
N ASP A 76 40.37 12.22 -6.88
CA ASP A 76 39.78 11.01 -6.30
C ASP A 76 40.68 10.47 -5.18
N ASN A 77 40.61 11.11 -4.03
CA ASN A 77 41.27 10.69 -2.79
C ASN A 77 40.41 9.68 -2.02
N MET A 78 39.58 8.89 -2.72
CA MET A 78 38.85 7.80 -2.09
C MET A 78 39.85 6.75 -1.61
N PRO A 79 39.82 6.36 -0.32
CA PRO A 79 40.67 5.29 0.16
C PRO A 79 40.38 4.01 -0.64
N PRO A 80 41.40 3.17 -0.90
CA PRO A 80 41.18 1.90 -1.57
C PRO A 80 40.13 1.10 -0.79
N PRO A 81 39.25 0.34 -1.48
CA PRO A 81 38.23 -0.43 -0.80
C PRO A 81 38.92 -1.37 0.20
N PRO A 82 38.42 -1.47 1.45
CA PRO A 82 38.94 -2.44 2.39
C PRO A 82 38.83 -3.85 1.79
N ILE A 83 39.80 -4.71 2.10
CA ILE A 83 39.81 -6.09 1.61
C ILE A 83 38.51 -6.76 2.09
N HIS A 84 37.76 -7.32 1.14
CA HIS A 84 36.35 -7.69 1.31
C HIS A 84 36.09 -8.77 2.39
N ASP A 85 37.15 -9.39 2.92
CA ASP A 85 37.11 -10.49 3.89
C ASP A 85 37.24 -10.04 5.37
N GLU A 86 37.52 -8.76 5.67
CA GLU A 86 37.76 -8.30 7.06
C GLU A 86 36.56 -7.65 7.76
N LEU A 87 35.59 -7.08 7.01
CA LEU A 87 34.48 -6.32 7.59
C LEU A 87 33.15 -7.06 7.49
N GLN A 88 32.45 -7.18 8.61
CA GLN A 88 31.11 -7.73 8.71
C GLN A 88 30.05 -6.62 8.62
N PRO A 89 28.79 -6.93 8.24
CA PRO A 89 27.71 -5.93 8.17
C PRO A 89 27.50 -5.11 9.45
N ILE A 90 27.80 -5.70 10.60
CA ILE A 90 27.70 -5.03 11.90
C ILE A 90 28.74 -3.92 12.08
N ASP A 91 29.90 -4.04 11.45
CA ASP A 91 30.97 -3.03 11.51
C ASP A 91 30.54 -1.78 10.74
N TYR A 92 29.94 -1.95 9.56
CA TYR A 92 29.34 -0.84 8.81
C TYR A 92 28.21 -0.16 9.59
N PHE A 93 27.37 -0.94 10.29
CA PHE A 93 26.34 -0.37 11.14
C PHE A 93 26.92 0.50 12.26
N TYR A 94 27.94 0.01 12.98
CA TYR A 94 28.55 0.78 14.07
C TYR A 94 29.43 1.93 13.59
N ASN A 95 29.99 1.88 12.39
CA ASN A 95 30.66 3.04 11.78
C ASN A 95 29.69 4.21 11.56
N MET A 96 28.42 3.90 11.29
CA MET A 96 27.37 4.90 11.04
C MET A 96 26.64 5.31 12.33
N PHE A 97 26.17 4.33 13.09
CA PHE A 97 25.38 4.55 14.30
C PHE A 97 26.25 4.93 15.51
N GLY A 98 27.48 4.45 15.56
CA GLY A 98 28.43 4.66 16.66
C GLY A 98 28.13 3.82 17.90
N LYS A 99 29.13 3.12 18.46
CA LYS A 99 28.98 2.43 19.75
C LYS A 99 28.59 3.37 20.88
N GLN A 100 29.06 4.63 20.81
CA GLN A 100 28.71 5.69 21.74
C GLN A 100 27.20 5.98 21.80
N SER A 101 26.46 5.75 20.71
CA SER A 101 25.00 5.89 20.68
C SER A 101 24.32 4.86 21.59
N THR A 102 24.80 3.62 21.60
CA THR A 102 24.29 2.56 22.49
C THR A 102 24.55 2.92 23.96
N THR A 103 25.75 3.38 24.29
CA THR A 103 26.10 3.84 25.64
C THR A 103 25.23 5.02 26.07
N LEU A 104 25.04 6.01 25.18
CA LEU A 104 24.14 7.15 25.43
C LEU A 104 22.72 6.69 25.73
N LEU A 105 22.14 5.85 24.86
CA LEU A 105 20.79 5.33 25.04
C LEU A 105 20.64 4.57 26.35
N THR A 106 21.61 3.73 26.70
CA THR A 106 21.61 2.93 27.92
C THR A 106 21.61 3.82 29.17
N ASN A 107 22.56 4.75 29.24
CA ASN A 107 22.74 5.62 30.40
C ASN A 107 21.51 6.54 30.61
N GLN A 108 21.03 7.15 29.54
CA GLN A 108 19.91 8.09 29.60
C GLN A 108 18.57 7.40 29.84
N SER A 109 18.36 6.20 29.29
CA SER A 109 17.17 5.39 29.57
C SER A 109 17.14 4.91 31.03
N ASN A 110 18.29 4.51 31.58
CA ASN A 110 18.41 4.15 32.99
C ASN A 110 18.10 5.33 33.91
N LEU A 111 18.72 6.49 33.65
CA LEU A 111 18.48 7.70 34.41
C LEU A 111 16.99 8.08 34.39
N TYR A 112 16.36 8.03 33.22
CA TYR A 112 14.92 8.28 33.09
C TYR A 112 14.07 7.26 33.85
N SER A 113 14.46 5.98 33.85
CA SER A 113 13.76 4.94 34.60
C SER A 113 13.78 5.20 36.11
N VAL A 114 14.91 5.67 36.65
CA VAL A 114 15.06 6.09 38.05
C VAL A 114 14.19 7.32 38.34
N GLN A 115 14.24 8.34 37.48
CA GLN A 115 13.42 9.55 37.63
C GLN A 115 11.91 9.26 37.65
N LYS A 116 11.46 8.23 36.92
CA LYS A 116 10.04 7.86 36.86
C LYS A 116 9.60 6.85 37.91
N ASN A 117 10.48 5.94 38.30
CA ASN A 117 10.18 4.94 39.32
C ASN A 117 11.44 4.58 40.12
N PRO A 118 11.81 5.39 41.13
CA PRO A 118 13.04 5.20 41.90
C PRO A 118 13.12 3.82 42.56
N ASN A 119 11.97 3.28 42.98
CA ASN A 119 11.89 2.01 43.70
C ASN A 119 11.95 0.78 42.77
N LYS A 120 11.81 0.96 41.46
CA LYS A 120 11.85 -0.13 40.47
C LYS A 120 12.41 0.39 39.13
N ALA A 121 13.65 0.84 39.17
CA ALA A 121 14.39 1.27 37.98
C ALA A 121 14.61 0.08 37.02
N ALA A 122 14.67 0.37 35.71
CA ALA A 122 14.74 -0.67 34.69
C ALA A 122 16.10 -1.40 34.64
N ARG A 123 17.19 -0.75 35.11
CA ARG A 123 18.56 -1.31 35.17
C ARG A 123 18.95 -2.02 33.86
N ILE A 124 18.91 -1.27 32.77
CA ILE A 124 19.21 -1.71 31.40
C ILE A 124 20.73 -1.79 31.24
N SER A 125 21.27 -2.92 30.77
CA SER A 125 22.69 -3.02 30.38
C SER A 125 22.92 -2.58 28.93
N GLU A 126 24.17 -2.26 28.56
CA GLU A 126 24.50 -1.94 27.16
C GLU A 126 24.16 -3.12 26.23
N THR A 127 24.49 -4.35 26.62
CA THR A 127 24.12 -5.56 25.85
C THR A 127 22.61 -5.71 25.67
N GLU A 128 21.80 -5.40 26.69
CA GLU A 128 20.35 -5.39 26.54
C GLU A 128 19.86 -4.31 25.57
N MET A 129 20.50 -3.14 25.56
CA MET A 129 20.20 -2.08 24.59
C MET A 129 20.59 -2.49 23.17
N GLU A 130 21.72 -3.17 22.97
CA GLU A 130 22.10 -3.73 21.66
C GLU A 130 21.09 -4.78 21.19
N HIS A 131 20.68 -5.70 22.06
CA HIS A 131 19.61 -6.65 21.77
C HIS A 131 18.30 -5.96 21.41
N PHE A 132 17.94 -4.89 22.13
CA PHE A 132 16.74 -4.10 21.85
C PHE A 132 16.81 -3.44 20.47
N ILE A 133 17.93 -2.84 20.10
CA ILE A 133 18.17 -2.25 18.76
C ILE A 133 18.12 -3.35 17.69
N GLY A 134 18.76 -4.50 17.92
CA GLY A 134 18.71 -5.66 17.04
C GLY A 134 17.28 -6.15 16.81
N ILE A 135 16.47 -6.24 17.87
CA ILE A 135 15.04 -6.57 17.76
C ILE A 135 14.30 -5.52 16.93
N LEU A 136 14.55 -4.21 17.13
CA LEU A 136 13.93 -3.15 16.33
C LEU A 136 14.24 -3.30 14.83
N LEU A 137 15.51 -3.59 14.48
CA LEU A 137 15.92 -3.86 13.10
C LEU A 137 15.19 -5.09 12.54
N MET A 138 15.10 -6.16 13.33
CA MET A 138 14.36 -7.37 12.94
C MET A 138 12.86 -7.09 12.75
N THR A 139 12.23 -6.24 13.58
CA THR A 139 10.83 -5.84 13.35
C THR A 139 10.62 -4.99 12.09
N GLY A 140 11.69 -4.44 11.50
CA GLY A 140 11.65 -3.83 10.17
C GLY A 140 11.60 -4.87 9.05
N ILE A 141 12.17 -6.06 9.27
CA ILE A 141 12.18 -7.19 8.33
C ILE A 141 10.85 -7.96 8.43
N TYR A 142 10.42 -8.26 9.64
CA TYR A 142 9.15 -8.94 9.93
C TYR A 142 8.06 -7.92 10.22
N SER A 143 7.04 -7.81 9.36
CA SER A 143 5.91 -6.93 9.66
C SER A 143 4.79 -7.68 10.37
N PHE A 144 4.48 -7.28 11.61
CA PHE A 144 3.25 -7.66 12.31
C PHE A 144 2.41 -6.42 12.66
N PRO A 145 1.07 -6.55 12.73
CA PRO A 145 0.19 -5.46 13.16
C PRO A 145 0.42 -5.01 14.61
N GLU A 146 0.82 -5.93 15.48
CA GLU A 146 1.18 -5.64 16.87
C GLU A 146 2.47 -6.37 17.25
N GLN A 147 3.30 -5.72 18.06
CA GLN A 147 4.60 -6.28 18.47
C GLN A 147 4.45 -7.56 19.30
N ARG A 148 3.36 -7.73 20.06
CA ARG A 148 3.17 -8.93 20.90
C ARG A 148 3.20 -10.26 20.12
N TYR A 149 2.90 -10.23 18.82
CA TYR A 149 2.86 -11.43 17.98
C TYR A 149 4.24 -12.06 17.75
N PHE A 150 5.33 -11.30 17.88
CA PHE A 150 6.69 -11.87 17.87
C PHE A 150 6.92 -12.93 18.96
N TRP A 151 6.22 -12.81 20.09
CA TRP A 151 6.33 -13.70 21.25
C TRP A 151 5.15 -14.66 21.41
N SER A 152 4.12 -14.54 20.58
CA SER A 152 2.90 -15.37 20.71
C SER A 152 3.15 -16.76 20.14
N ASN A 153 2.71 -17.82 20.81
CA ASN A 153 3.02 -19.22 20.44
C ASN A 153 2.77 -19.55 18.97
N ASN A 154 1.64 -19.13 18.41
CA ASN A 154 1.26 -19.44 17.02
C ASN A 154 2.01 -18.62 15.96
N THR A 155 2.66 -17.51 16.35
CA THR A 155 3.36 -16.60 15.43
C THR A 155 4.81 -16.33 15.86
N ARG A 156 5.33 -17.15 16.78
CA ARG A 156 6.60 -16.94 17.47
C ARG A 156 7.75 -16.82 16.46
N VAL A 157 8.56 -15.78 16.61
CA VAL A 157 9.77 -15.58 15.81
C VAL A 157 10.97 -15.82 16.72
N GLU A 158 11.57 -17.02 16.62
CA GLU A 158 12.56 -17.48 17.60
C GLU A 158 13.75 -16.53 17.70
N SER A 159 14.21 -15.95 16.58
CA SER A 159 15.30 -14.97 16.54
C SER A 159 15.03 -13.68 17.31
N ILE A 160 13.78 -13.40 17.69
CA ILE A 160 13.38 -12.27 18.53
C ILE A 160 13.01 -12.76 19.93
N SER A 161 12.16 -13.79 20.01
CA SER A 161 11.56 -14.23 21.27
C SER A 161 12.49 -15.03 22.17
N SER A 162 13.61 -15.53 21.65
CA SER A 162 14.69 -16.15 22.46
C SER A 162 15.64 -15.11 23.07
N VAL A 163 15.76 -13.94 22.44
CA VAL A 163 16.74 -12.90 22.82
C VAL A 163 16.27 -12.12 24.06
N MET A 164 14.98 -11.75 24.09
CA MET A 164 14.40 -10.97 25.17
C MET A 164 12.92 -11.31 25.33
N THR A 165 12.39 -11.27 26.55
CA THR A 165 10.95 -11.47 26.79
C THR A 165 10.14 -10.27 26.28
N ARG A 166 8.87 -10.51 25.92
CA ARG A 166 7.93 -9.45 25.51
C ARG A 166 7.88 -8.31 26.52
N ASP A 167 7.75 -8.66 27.80
CA ASP A 167 7.55 -7.67 28.86
C ASP A 167 8.82 -6.85 29.10
N ARG A 168 10.01 -7.47 29.00
CA ARG A 168 11.27 -6.75 29.07
C ARG A 168 11.47 -5.83 27.87
N PHE A 169 11.13 -6.26 26.66
CA PHE A 169 11.16 -5.41 25.47
C PHE A 169 10.23 -4.19 25.60
N LEU A 170 9.01 -4.40 26.11
CA LEU A 170 8.06 -3.30 26.37
C LEU A 170 8.53 -2.36 27.48
N GLU A 171 9.21 -2.89 28.50
CA GLU A 171 9.82 -2.09 29.56
C GLU A 171 10.95 -1.20 29.02
N LEU A 172 11.88 -1.75 28.23
CA LEU A 172 12.92 -0.96 27.57
C LEU A 172 12.33 0.11 26.66
N LYS A 173 11.34 -0.25 25.84
CA LYS A 173 10.63 0.70 24.96
C LYS A 173 9.95 1.82 25.75
N LYS A 174 9.41 1.53 26.93
CA LYS A 174 8.76 2.51 27.81
C LYS A 174 9.76 3.52 28.38
N TYR A 175 10.97 3.07 28.70
CA TYR A 175 12.01 3.90 29.31
C TYR A 175 13.07 4.43 28.32
N LEU A 176 12.96 4.11 27.03
CA LEU A 176 13.87 4.58 26.00
C LEU A 176 13.95 6.12 26.01
N HIS A 177 15.14 6.63 26.29
CA HIS A 177 15.37 8.07 26.46
C HIS A 177 16.80 8.43 26.04
N VAL A 178 17.00 9.68 25.62
CA VAL A 178 18.25 10.13 24.97
C VAL A 178 18.92 11.28 25.71
N THR A 179 18.23 11.94 26.64
CA THR A 179 18.71 13.15 27.33
C THR A 179 18.35 13.15 28.80
N ASP A 180 19.14 13.79 29.65
CA ASP A 180 18.71 13.98 31.03
C ASP A 180 17.60 15.04 31.11
N ASN A 181 16.48 14.71 31.75
CA ASN A 181 15.39 15.68 31.96
C ASN A 181 15.71 16.71 33.05
N SER A 182 16.70 16.46 33.91
CA SER A 182 17.08 17.37 34.99
C SER A 182 17.70 18.67 34.45
N ILE A 183 18.34 18.58 33.27
CA ILE A 183 19.01 19.69 32.58
C ILE A 183 18.14 20.31 31.47
N GLN A 184 16.85 19.98 31.43
CA GLN A 184 15.96 20.43 30.36
C GLN A 184 15.76 21.95 30.46
N GLN A 185 16.10 22.67 29.39
CA GLN A 185 15.83 24.10 29.25
C GLN A 185 14.32 24.39 29.30
N ASN A 186 13.97 25.61 29.73
CA ASN A 186 12.58 26.04 29.77
C ASN A 186 12.11 26.31 28.33
N ARG A 187 10.84 25.96 28.05
CA ARG A 187 10.26 26.14 26.71
C ARG A 187 10.14 27.61 26.30
N THR A 188 10.16 28.51 27.27
CA THR A 188 10.11 29.96 27.06
C THR A 188 11.47 30.57 26.75
N ASP A 189 12.56 29.81 26.86
CA ASP A 189 13.90 30.33 26.60
C ASP A 189 14.05 30.66 25.11
N ALA A 190 14.62 31.82 24.80
CA ALA A 190 14.80 32.29 23.43
C ALA A 190 15.63 31.32 22.56
N ASN A 191 16.55 30.58 23.19
CA ASN A 191 17.44 29.61 22.55
C ASN A 191 16.97 28.16 22.74
N PHE A 192 15.71 27.93 23.13
CA PHE A 192 15.19 26.59 23.38
C PHE A 192 15.24 25.69 22.13
N ASP A 193 16.05 24.63 22.19
CA ASP A 193 16.07 23.63 21.13
C ASP A 193 14.83 22.74 21.20
N ARG A 194 13.92 22.92 20.23
CA ARG A 194 12.71 22.10 20.09
C ARG A 194 13.02 20.61 19.90
N ALA A 195 14.22 20.27 19.41
CA ALA A 195 14.70 18.90 19.23
C ALA A 195 15.60 18.39 20.38
N HIS A 196 15.72 19.11 21.51
CA HIS A 196 16.64 18.76 22.60
C HIS A 196 16.54 17.28 23.02
N LYS A 197 15.32 16.72 23.07
CA LYS A 197 15.05 15.32 23.46
C LYS A 197 15.72 14.26 22.59
N VAL A 198 16.18 14.60 21.40
CA VAL A 198 16.87 13.69 20.48
C VAL A 198 18.22 14.25 20.02
N ARG A 199 18.54 15.49 20.39
CA ARG A 199 19.71 16.23 19.90
C ARG A 199 21.03 15.47 20.13
N PRO A 200 21.32 14.88 21.30
CA PRO A 200 22.58 14.18 21.51
C PRO A 200 22.78 13.01 20.54
N LEU A 201 21.74 12.21 20.30
CA LEU A 201 21.80 11.11 19.33
C LEU A 201 21.95 11.62 17.90
N LEU A 202 21.22 12.68 17.52
CA LEU A 202 21.37 13.29 16.20
C LEU A 202 22.79 13.78 15.96
N ASN A 203 23.44 14.39 16.96
CA ASN A 203 24.80 14.88 16.84
C ASN A 203 25.80 13.74 16.63
N ILE A 204 25.72 12.65 17.41
CA ILE A 204 26.61 11.48 17.23
C ILE A 204 26.48 10.93 15.80
N ILE A 205 25.25 10.70 15.33
CA ILE A 205 25.02 10.17 13.98
C ILE A 205 25.52 11.15 12.91
N LYS A 206 25.28 12.45 13.09
CA LYS A 206 25.72 13.50 12.16
C LYS A 206 27.25 13.51 12.04
N GLU A 207 27.96 13.49 13.16
CA GLU A 207 29.43 13.46 13.16
C GLU A 207 29.98 12.21 12.49
N ASN A 208 29.40 11.03 12.76
CA ASN A 208 29.79 9.79 12.09
C ASN A 208 29.62 9.89 10.56
N PHE A 209 28.49 10.42 10.07
CA PHE A 209 28.24 10.58 8.63
C PHE A 209 29.25 11.56 7.99
N ARG A 210 29.63 12.60 8.72
CA ARG A 210 30.61 13.59 8.28
C ARG A 210 32.01 13.00 8.09
N THR A 211 32.36 11.92 8.80
CA THR A 211 33.67 11.24 8.61
C THR A 211 33.83 10.55 7.26
N ILE A 212 32.72 10.22 6.57
CA ILE A 212 32.76 9.47 5.31
C ILE A 212 33.32 10.39 4.19
N PRO A 213 34.35 9.95 3.44
CA PRO A 213 34.81 10.66 2.25
C PRO A 213 33.67 10.92 1.27
N LYS A 214 33.58 12.15 0.75
CA LYS A 214 32.48 12.57 -0.12
C LYS A 214 32.80 12.22 -1.57
N GLU A 215 31.82 11.74 -2.31
CA GLU A 215 31.95 11.48 -3.75
C GLU A 215 31.89 12.78 -4.58
N GLU A 216 32.35 12.72 -5.83
CA GLU A 216 32.35 13.87 -6.75
C GLU A 216 30.96 14.50 -6.91
N LYS A 217 29.91 13.68 -7.05
CA LYS A 217 28.54 14.12 -7.36
C LYS A 217 27.64 13.95 -6.15
N LEU A 218 27.13 15.05 -5.62
CA LEU A 218 26.32 15.10 -4.40
C LEU A 218 24.94 15.65 -4.71
N SER A 219 23.94 15.29 -3.92
CA SER A 219 22.56 15.78 -4.06
C SER A 219 22.00 16.29 -2.74
N VAL A 220 21.23 17.37 -2.78
CA VAL A 220 20.50 17.91 -1.63
C VAL A 220 19.00 17.85 -1.87
N ASP A 221 18.27 17.23 -0.95
CA ASP A 221 16.80 17.12 -0.99
C ASP A 221 16.21 16.96 0.43
N GLU A 222 14.89 16.95 0.55
CA GLU A 222 14.17 16.69 1.78
C GLU A 222 13.57 15.28 1.92
N GLN A 223 13.56 14.80 3.16
CA GLN A 223 12.91 13.56 3.59
C GLN A 223 11.86 13.80 4.68
N ILE A 224 10.84 12.92 4.74
CA ILE A 224 9.90 12.84 5.87
C ILE A 224 10.14 11.57 6.68
N ILE A 225 10.28 11.73 7.99
CA ILE A 225 10.08 10.67 8.98
C ILE A 225 8.60 10.63 9.35
N PRO A 226 7.83 9.59 8.95
CA PRO A 226 6.38 9.55 9.16
C PRO A 226 6.00 9.64 10.64
N PHE A 227 5.13 10.59 10.99
CA PHE A 227 4.63 10.74 12.36
C PHE A 227 3.25 11.40 12.37
N LYS A 228 2.29 10.77 13.06
CA LYS A 228 0.89 11.26 13.15
C LYS A 228 0.54 11.87 14.51
N GLY A 229 1.40 11.72 15.52
CA GLY A 229 1.15 12.24 16.87
C GLY A 229 1.15 13.77 16.95
N ARG A 230 0.93 14.28 18.17
CA ARG A 230 0.98 15.72 18.46
C ARG A 230 2.45 16.16 18.58
N SER A 231 2.88 17.09 17.73
CA SER A 231 4.20 17.70 17.80
C SER A 231 4.18 19.01 17.01
N ILE A 232 4.84 20.05 17.54
CA ILE A 232 4.98 21.36 16.90
C ILE A 232 5.95 21.34 15.70
N MET A 233 6.90 20.40 15.69
CA MET A 233 7.90 20.27 14.60
C MET A 233 7.34 19.51 13.39
N LYS A 234 6.14 18.92 13.52
CA LYS A 234 5.51 18.10 12.47
C LYS A 234 5.13 18.97 11.26
N GLN A 235 5.54 18.53 10.08
CA GLN A 235 5.25 19.16 8.80
C GLN A 235 4.21 18.37 8.01
N HIS A 236 3.46 19.08 7.16
CA HIS A 236 2.55 18.48 6.17
C HIS A 236 3.12 18.67 4.76
N MET A 237 3.38 17.57 4.04
CA MET A 237 3.85 17.58 2.65
C MET A 237 2.90 16.75 1.77
N PRO A 238 1.92 17.39 1.11
CA PRO A 238 0.83 16.71 0.40
C PRO A 238 1.27 15.71 -0.68
N LYS A 239 2.39 16.00 -1.35
CA LYS A 239 2.91 15.23 -2.49
C LYS A 239 3.74 14.01 -2.08
N LYS A 240 4.13 13.86 -0.80
CA LYS A 240 4.89 12.69 -0.33
C LYS A 240 3.92 11.55 0.06
N PRO A 241 4.31 10.26 -0.09
CA PRO A 241 3.47 9.11 0.25
C PRO A 241 2.94 9.16 1.70
N ASN A 242 3.82 9.55 2.63
CA ASN A 242 3.47 9.87 4.00
C ASN A 242 3.40 11.39 4.15
N ARG A 243 2.18 11.93 4.16
CA ARG A 243 1.96 13.39 4.14
C ARG A 243 2.32 14.11 5.43
N TRP A 244 2.45 13.41 6.56
CA TRP A 244 2.68 14.00 7.88
C TRP A 244 3.90 13.39 8.55
N GLY A 245 4.79 14.22 9.08
CA GLY A 245 5.96 13.74 9.82
C GLY A 245 7.00 14.81 10.14
N TYR A 246 8.18 14.40 10.59
CA TYR A 246 9.33 15.29 10.79
C TYR A 246 10.09 15.46 9.48
N LYS A 247 10.44 16.71 9.15
CA LYS A 247 11.19 17.04 7.93
C LYS A 247 12.69 17.00 8.23
N MET A 248 13.47 16.42 7.33
CA MET A 248 14.93 16.50 7.32
C MET A 248 15.42 16.96 5.95
N PHE A 249 16.51 17.72 5.92
CA PHE A 249 17.28 18.01 4.72
C PHE A 249 18.54 17.16 4.72
N LEU A 250 18.91 16.56 3.59
CA LEU A 250 20.02 15.62 3.51
C LEU A 250 20.98 16.05 2.40
N LEU A 251 22.28 15.87 2.65
CA LEU A 251 23.31 15.78 1.63
C LEU A 251 23.59 14.30 1.39
N ALA A 252 23.37 13.83 0.15
CA ALA A 252 23.57 12.44 -0.21
C ALA A 252 24.45 12.28 -1.47
N GLY A 253 25.05 11.11 -1.65
CA GLY A 253 25.74 10.75 -2.89
C GLY A 253 24.77 10.66 -4.06
N GLY A 254 25.09 11.33 -5.16
CA GLY A 254 24.27 11.38 -6.37
C GLY A 254 24.16 10.03 -7.09
N LYS A 255 25.09 9.09 -6.85
CA LYS A 255 24.98 7.70 -7.36
C LYS A 255 24.83 6.66 -6.26
N SER A 256 25.59 6.81 -5.17
CA SER A 256 25.61 5.81 -4.09
C SER A 256 24.37 5.87 -3.19
N GLY A 257 23.75 7.04 -3.07
CA GLY A 257 22.66 7.29 -2.11
C GLY A 257 23.12 7.33 -0.65
N ILE A 258 24.44 7.33 -0.38
CA ILE A 258 24.99 7.46 0.99
C ILE A 258 24.66 8.84 1.53
N CYS A 259 24.14 8.92 2.76
CA CYS A 259 23.92 10.19 3.45
C CYS A 259 25.23 10.65 4.10
N TYR A 260 25.71 11.84 3.72
CA TYR A 260 26.96 12.43 4.22
C TYR A 260 26.72 13.50 5.30
N ASP A 261 25.57 14.17 5.25
CA ASP A 261 25.17 15.16 6.24
C ASP A 261 23.65 15.35 6.25
N PHE A 262 23.09 15.88 7.34
CA PHE A 262 21.68 16.22 7.44
C PHE A 262 21.37 17.36 8.41
N ILE A 263 20.20 18.00 8.21
CA ILE A 263 19.61 18.97 9.12
C ILE A 263 18.21 18.49 9.53
N PHE A 264 17.99 18.36 10.84
CA PHE A 264 16.66 18.09 11.39
C PHE A 264 15.87 19.38 11.54
N TYR A 265 14.77 19.51 10.81
CA TYR A 265 14.00 20.75 10.75
C TYR A 265 13.03 20.88 11.94
N THR A 266 13.15 21.98 12.69
CA THR A 266 12.37 22.26 13.91
C THR A 266 11.30 23.36 13.73
N GLY A 267 11.18 23.92 12.52
CA GLY A 267 10.31 25.06 12.20
C GLY A 267 11.11 26.30 11.76
N LYS A 268 10.41 27.42 11.49
CA LYS A 268 11.06 28.71 11.17
C LYS A 268 11.92 29.16 12.35
N GLY A 269 13.21 29.40 12.11
CA GLY A 269 14.15 30.01 13.05
C GLY A 269 14.34 31.50 12.77
N ASN A 270 14.86 32.25 13.75
CA ASN A 270 14.96 33.73 13.72
C ASN A 270 16.24 34.28 13.06
N GLN A 271 17.14 33.42 12.56
CA GLN A 271 18.39 33.86 11.93
C GLN A 271 18.52 33.25 10.53
N GLN A 272 18.42 34.08 9.49
CA GLN A 272 18.69 33.74 8.10
C GLN A 272 19.66 34.79 7.56
N GLN A 273 20.81 34.35 7.05
CA GLN A 273 21.87 35.25 6.55
C GLN A 273 21.80 35.40 5.02
N HIS A 274 21.58 34.28 4.31
CA HIS A 274 21.50 34.24 2.85
C HIS A 274 20.11 33.84 2.32
N GLY A 275 19.15 33.74 3.24
CA GLY A 275 17.79 33.25 3.00
C GLY A 275 17.67 31.76 3.27
N PHE A 276 16.51 31.33 3.77
CA PHE A 276 16.26 29.98 4.29
C PHE A 276 16.83 28.83 3.43
N CYS A 277 16.56 28.84 2.11
CA CYS A 277 16.99 27.77 1.22
C CYS A 277 18.50 27.76 1.00
N THR A 278 19.11 28.95 0.87
CA THR A 278 20.56 29.11 0.69
C THR A 278 21.30 28.62 1.93
N ASP A 279 20.86 29.06 3.11
CA ASP A 279 21.50 28.71 4.39
C ASP A 279 21.45 27.19 4.65
N ILE A 280 20.34 26.52 4.28
CA ILE A 280 20.23 25.06 4.39
C ILE A 280 21.28 24.36 3.54
N VAL A 281 21.39 24.72 2.25
CA VAL A 281 22.32 24.05 1.33
C VAL A 281 23.76 24.29 1.76
N LEU A 282 24.11 25.52 2.12
CA LEU A 282 25.45 25.85 2.61
C LEU A 282 25.78 25.07 3.90
N ASN A 283 24.83 24.92 4.81
CA ASN A 283 25.05 24.20 6.07
C ASN A 283 25.23 22.69 5.87
N VAL A 284 24.42 22.04 5.01
CA VAL A 284 24.66 20.62 4.70
C VAL A 284 25.91 20.40 3.86
N CYS A 285 26.38 21.41 3.11
CA CYS A 285 27.62 21.36 2.33
C CYS A 285 28.86 21.82 3.12
N GLU A 286 28.73 22.14 4.40
CA GLU A 286 29.82 22.69 5.23
C GLU A 286 31.08 21.81 5.22
N THR A 287 30.90 20.48 5.20
CA THR A 287 31.98 19.49 5.21
C THR A 287 32.42 19.03 3.82
N VAL A 288 31.88 19.61 2.76
CA VAL A 288 32.30 19.30 1.38
C VAL A 288 33.66 19.96 1.14
N PRO A 289 34.70 19.20 0.73
CA PRO A 289 36.00 19.75 0.41
C PRO A 289 35.92 20.91 -0.59
N ARG A 290 36.51 22.04 -0.20
CA ARG A 290 36.54 23.25 -1.02
C ARG A 290 37.56 23.11 -2.14
N PHE A 291 37.26 23.68 -3.31
CA PHE A 291 38.15 23.65 -4.49
C PHE A 291 38.57 22.24 -4.95
N ALA A 292 37.77 21.21 -4.63
CA ALA A 292 38.03 19.82 -4.97
C ALA A 292 37.14 19.29 -6.11
N ASN A 293 36.50 20.18 -6.89
CA ASN A 293 35.65 19.84 -8.03
C ASN A 293 34.39 19.01 -7.73
N HIS A 294 33.88 19.08 -6.48
CA HIS A 294 32.57 18.53 -6.15
C HIS A 294 31.43 19.24 -6.90
N LYS A 295 30.38 18.48 -7.20
CA LYS A 295 29.19 18.92 -7.96
C LYS A 295 27.95 18.62 -7.13
N VAL A 296 27.22 19.65 -6.72
CA VAL A 296 26.01 19.52 -5.89
C VAL A 296 24.77 19.77 -6.74
N TYR A 297 23.86 18.80 -6.72
CA TYR A 297 22.60 18.82 -7.45
C TYR A 297 21.44 19.08 -6.47
N PHE A 298 20.51 19.96 -6.83
CA PHE A 298 19.31 20.22 -6.03
C PHE A 298 18.13 20.66 -6.89
N ASP A 299 16.92 20.56 -6.34
CA ASP A 299 15.70 20.88 -7.08
C ASP A 299 15.38 22.40 -7.10
N ASN A 300 14.21 22.72 -7.65
CA ASN A 300 13.73 24.10 -7.74
C ASN A 300 13.31 24.72 -6.41
N TYR A 301 13.20 23.94 -5.35
CA TYR A 301 12.96 24.48 -4.02
C TYR A 301 14.20 25.28 -3.57
N PHE A 302 15.40 24.69 -3.72
CA PHE A 302 16.65 25.28 -3.25
C PHE A 302 17.29 26.29 -4.21
N THR A 303 17.10 26.15 -5.52
CA THR A 303 17.88 26.90 -6.52
C THR A 303 17.66 28.42 -6.49
N THR A 304 18.68 29.18 -6.12
CA THR A 304 18.73 30.66 -6.19
C THR A 304 20.06 31.12 -6.80
N ILE A 305 20.08 32.30 -7.44
CA ILE A 305 21.32 32.89 -7.99
C ILE A 305 22.36 33.06 -6.89
N ARG A 306 21.95 33.58 -5.73
CA ARG A 306 22.82 33.76 -4.55
C ARG A 306 23.48 32.44 -4.11
N LEU A 307 22.72 31.35 -4.06
CA LEU A 307 23.27 30.04 -3.70
C LEU A 307 24.35 29.56 -4.69
N GLN A 308 24.12 29.75 -5.99
CA GLN A 308 25.08 29.38 -7.03
C GLN A 308 26.41 30.14 -6.85
N VAL A 309 26.32 31.45 -6.58
CA VAL A 309 27.49 32.31 -6.32
C VAL A 309 28.25 31.88 -5.08
N GLU A 310 27.55 31.62 -3.96
CA GLU A 310 28.20 31.21 -2.71
C GLU A 310 28.87 29.83 -2.83
N LEU A 311 28.25 28.85 -3.50
CA LEU A 311 28.88 27.56 -3.74
C LEU A 311 30.12 27.69 -4.65
N LYS A 312 30.05 28.55 -5.67
CA LYS A 312 31.18 28.81 -6.56
C LYS A 312 32.37 29.44 -5.82
N LYS A 313 32.13 30.36 -4.88
CA LYS A 313 33.18 30.92 -4.00
C LYS A 313 33.88 29.85 -3.15
N LEU A 314 33.18 28.76 -2.83
CA LEU A 314 33.73 27.60 -2.12
C LEU A 314 34.43 26.60 -3.06
N GLY A 315 34.47 26.86 -4.37
CA GLY A 315 34.98 25.91 -5.37
C GLY A 315 34.09 24.67 -5.54
N ILE A 316 32.81 24.78 -5.18
CA ILE A 316 31.80 23.74 -5.35
C ILE A 316 30.94 24.12 -6.54
N PHE A 317 30.83 23.22 -7.51
CA PHE A 317 29.94 23.41 -8.64
C PHE A 317 28.52 23.01 -8.25
N SER A 318 27.52 23.68 -8.81
CA SER A 318 26.13 23.35 -8.54
C SER A 318 25.28 23.34 -9.79
N VAL A 319 24.28 22.47 -9.77
CA VAL A 319 23.28 22.33 -10.83
C VAL A 319 21.92 22.20 -10.19
N GLY A 320 20.96 22.99 -10.65
CA GLY A 320 19.60 22.88 -10.14
C GLY A 320 18.57 23.37 -11.13
N THR A 321 17.36 22.83 -11.01
CA THR A 321 16.22 23.36 -11.77
C THR A 321 15.79 24.68 -11.14
N VAL A 322 15.54 25.71 -11.93
CA VAL A 322 15.17 27.04 -11.41
C VAL A 322 13.71 27.36 -11.71
N ARG A 323 13.05 28.05 -10.78
CA ARG A 323 11.68 28.51 -11.01
C ARG A 323 11.70 29.75 -11.90
N PRO A 324 10.79 29.87 -12.89
CA PRO A 324 10.78 31.01 -13.81
C PRO A 324 10.72 32.37 -13.09
N ASN A 325 9.97 32.45 -11.99
CA ASN A 325 9.83 33.67 -11.19
C ASN A 325 11.10 34.06 -10.39
N ARG A 326 12.18 33.27 -10.45
CA ARG A 326 13.49 33.59 -9.85
C ARG A 326 14.51 34.10 -10.88
N LEU A 327 14.12 34.20 -12.15
CA LEU A 327 14.95 34.63 -13.29
C LEU A 327 14.39 35.93 -13.89
N ILE A 328 14.40 37.00 -13.09
CA ILE A 328 13.96 38.33 -13.53
C ILE A 328 15.07 38.89 -14.46
N ASP A 329 14.68 39.52 -15.57
CA ASP A 329 15.58 40.18 -16.55
C ASP A 329 16.45 39.28 -17.45
N LEU A 330 16.10 37.99 -17.64
CA LEU A 330 16.79 37.10 -18.57
C LEU A 330 15.93 36.80 -19.82
N SER A 331 16.48 37.04 -21.01
CA SER A 331 15.86 36.76 -22.32
C SER A 331 15.96 35.27 -22.70
N ILE A 332 15.44 34.37 -21.85
CA ILE A 332 15.43 32.94 -22.14
C ILE A 332 14.13 32.58 -22.87
N LYS A 333 14.25 31.87 -24.01
CA LYS A 333 13.12 31.41 -24.82
C LYS A 333 12.08 30.71 -23.95
N ASN A 334 10.83 31.14 -24.04
CA ASN A 334 9.75 30.51 -23.30
C ASN A 334 9.36 29.16 -23.96
N ALA A 335 8.58 28.35 -23.23
CA ALA A 335 8.17 27.02 -23.70
C ALA A 335 7.42 27.04 -25.05
N LYS A 336 6.70 28.13 -25.37
CA LYS A 336 5.99 28.26 -26.65
C LYS A 336 6.96 28.50 -27.80
N ASP A 337 8.00 29.30 -27.58
CA ASP A 337 9.01 29.60 -28.60
C ASP A 337 9.89 28.38 -28.89
N LEU A 338 10.29 27.63 -27.85
CA LEU A 338 10.98 26.34 -28.02
C LEU A 338 10.09 25.31 -28.73
N SER A 339 8.80 25.25 -28.40
CA SER A 339 7.86 24.35 -29.08
C SER A 339 7.67 24.71 -30.55
N ARG A 340 7.63 26.01 -30.88
CA ARG A 340 7.58 26.49 -32.27
C ARG A 340 8.86 26.14 -33.02
N GLU A 341 10.03 26.28 -32.42
CA GLU A 341 11.30 25.90 -33.04
C GLU A 341 11.39 24.39 -33.27
N VAL A 342 11.03 23.57 -32.28
CA VAL A 342 11.01 22.10 -32.45
C VAL A 342 10.01 21.68 -33.53
N MET A 343 8.84 22.32 -33.58
CA MET A 343 7.85 22.07 -34.63
C MET A 343 8.36 22.53 -36.01
N THR A 344 9.06 23.64 -36.08
CA THR A 344 9.68 24.17 -37.31
C THR A 344 10.82 23.27 -37.79
N ALA A 345 11.69 22.80 -36.87
CA ALA A 345 12.77 21.86 -37.14
C ALA A 345 12.25 20.49 -37.57
N LYS A 346 11.18 19.98 -36.93
CA LYS A 346 10.48 18.76 -37.38
C LYS A 346 9.86 18.95 -38.76
N ARG A 347 9.23 20.10 -39.04
CA ARG A 347 8.70 20.41 -40.37
C ARG A 347 9.80 20.49 -41.43
N LEU A 348 10.94 21.10 -41.13
CA LEU A 348 12.11 21.16 -42.01
C LEU A 348 12.72 19.76 -42.24
N SER A 349 12.84 18.95 -41.19
CA SER A 349 13.31 17.57 -41.29
C SER A 349 12.37 16.70 -42.12
N ILE A 350 11.05 16.83 -41.94
CA ILE A 350 10.04 16.14 -42.76
C ILE A 350 10.10 16.65 -44.21
N ARG A 351 10.22 17.97 -44.43
CA ARG A 351 10.34 18.57 -45.77
C ARG A 351 11.59 18.08 -46.50
N ASN A 352 12.72 17.97 -45.81
CA ASN A 352 13.98 17.46 -46.38
C ASN A 352 13.99 15.94 -46.57
N ALA A 353 13.17 15.19 -45.81
CA ALA A 353 13.02 13.74 -45.99
C ALA A 353 12.02 13.38 -47.11
N VAL A 354 11.09 14.28 -47.43
CA VAL A 354 10.04 14.08 -48.45
C VAL A 354 10.45 14.60 -49.82
N ILE A 355 11.45 15.49 -49.91
CA ILE A 355 11.97 16.00 -51.18
C ILE A 355 13.43 15.52 -51.34
N PRO A 356 13.70 14.38 -52.01
CA PRO A 356 15.03 14.12 -52.53
C PRO A 356 15.31 15.16 -53.63
N ASN A 357 16.49 15.76 -53.58
CA ASN A 357 16.99 16.70 -54.60
C ASN A 357 16.69 16.19 -56.02
N GLY A 358 15.83 16.90 -56.76
CA GLY A 358 15.69 16.70 -58.20
C GLY A 358 14.30 16.76 -58.86
N LEU A 359 13.24 17.25 -58.21
CA LEU A 359 11.93 17.42 -58.88
C LEU A 359 11.41 18.86 -58.76
N SER A 360 10.97 19.44 -59.87
CA SER A 360 10.47 20.82 -59.99
C SER A 360 9.09 21.00 -59.37
N GLU A 361 8.82 22.21 -58.86
CA GLU A 361 7.61 22.58 -58.10
C GLU A 361 6.27 22.36 -58.83
N ASP A 362 6.28 22.13 -60.14
CA ASP A 362 5.06 22.03 -60.97
C ASP A 362 4.37 20.66 -60.95
N GLU A 363 4.98 19.60 -60.40
CA GLU A 363 4.37 18.25 -60.38
C GLU A 363 3.60 17.90 -59.07
N ILE A 364 3.52 18.83 -58.09
CA ILE A 364 2.91 18.54 -56.77
C ILE A 364 1.39 18.82 -56.71
N ASN A 365 0.76 19.26 -57.80
CA ASN A 365 -0.70 19.52 -57.83
C ASN A 365 -1.53 18.28 -58.24
N SER A 366 -1.37 17.16 -57.52
CA SER A 366 -2.32 16.05 -57.56
C SER A 366 -2.86 15.73 -56.16
N SER A 367 -4.19 15.64 -56.08
CA SER A 367 -5.02 15.69 -54.87
C SER A 367 -4.97 14.45 -53.95
N GLU A 368 -3.94 13.60 -54.07
CA GLU A 368 -3.80 12.38 -53.25
C GLU A 368 -2.75 12.49 -52.13
N SER A 369 -1.98 13.58 -52.06
CA SER A 369 -0.92 13.76 -51.05
C SER A 369 -1.38 14.44 -49.74
N GLU A 370 -2.54 15.09 -49.70
CA GLU A 370 -3.06 15.73 -48.48
C GLU A 370 -3.64 14.72 -47.46
N ASP A 371 -4.18 13.59 -47.93
CA ASP A 371 -4.87 12.62 -47.08
C ASP A 371 -3.88 11.72 -46.30
N GLU A 372 -2.74 11.39 -46.89
CA GLU A 372 -1.63 10.71 -46.21
C GLU A 372 -0.93 11.64 -45.20
N MET A 373 -0.76 12.93 -45.54
CA MET A 373 -0.21 13.96 -44.66
C MET A 373 -1.09 14.18 -43.42
N SER A 374 -2.42 14.15 -43.58
CA SER A 374 -3.41 14.26 -42.50
C SER A 374 -3.42 13.03 -41.59
N LYS A 375 -3.31 11.82 -42.15
CA LYS A 375 -3.21 10.56 -41.37
C LYS A 375 -1.92 10.47 -40.56
N MET A 376 -0.79 10.88 -41.13
CA MET A 376 0.51 10.83 -40.45
C MET A 376 0.64 11.91 -39.37
N THR A 377 0.07 13.10 -39.59
CA THR A 377 -0.03 14.14 -38.54
C THR A 377 -1.00 13.75 -37.43
N HIS A 378 -2.08 13.02 -37.72
CA HIS A 378 -2.99 12.49 -36.69
C HIS A 378 -2.36 11.35 -35.86
N ALA A 379 -1.52 10.51 -36.48
CA ALA A 379 -0.77 9.46 -35.77
C ALA A 379 0.28 10.07 -34.81
N LEU A 380 1.03 11.09 -35.25
CA LEU A 380 2.01 11.80 -34.42
C LEU A 380 1.36 12.63 -33.29
N ARG A 381 0.15 13.16 -33.50
CA ARG A 381 -0.62 13.86 -32.46
C ARG A 381 -1.08 12.93 -31.34
N ASN A 382 -1.36 11.67 -31.67
CA ASN A 382 -1.72 10.63 -30.70
C ASN A 382 -0.51 10.14 -29.89
N GLU A 383 0.70 10.13 -30.48
CA GLU A 383 1.93 9.83 -29.72
C GLU A 383 2.34 10.98 -28.78
N LEU A 384 2.16 12.24 -29.16
CA LEU A 384 2.46 13.40 -28.29
C LEU A 384 1.52 13.50 -27.07
N ASN A 385 0.25 13.08 -27.21
CA ASN A 385 -0.70 12.98 -26.09
C ASN A 385 -0.34 11.89 -25.06
N MET A 386 0.60 10.98 -25.38
CA MET A 386 1.10 10.00 -24.41
C MET A 386 2.24 10.54 -23.54
N SER A 387 2.89 11.64 -23.92
CA SER A 387 4.06 12.21 -23.21
C SER A 387 3.78 13.42 -22.30
N GLU A 388 2.61 14.08 -22.40
CA GLU A 388 2.33 15.31 -21.63
C GLU A 388 1.67 15.12 -20.24
N ASN A 389 1.39 13.90 -19.79
CA ASN A 389 0.78 13.67 -18.47
C ASN A 389 1.80 13.53 -17.32
N SER A 390 2.81 14.43 -17.25
CA SER A 390 3.72 14.54 -16.10
C SER A 390 3.84 15.94 -15.46
N SER A 391 2.92 16.86 -15.71
CA SER A 391 2.83 18.11 -14.92
C SER A 391 1.39 18.54 -14.66
N THR A 392 1.07 18.67 -13.38
CA THR A 392 -0.26 18.90 -12.79
C THR A 392 -0.86 20.28 -13.04
N SER A 393 -2.16 20.32 -13.34
CA SER A 393 -3.12 21.26 -12.74
C SER A 393 -4.49 20.58 -12.57
N GLU A 394 -5.06 20.70 -11.37
CA GLU A 394 -6.39 20.20 -11.03
C GLU A 394 -7.45 21.22 -11.47
N SER A 395 -8.40 20.79 -12.29
CA SER A 395 -9.76 21.36 -12.30
C SER A 395 -10.76 20.23 -12.56
N ASP A 396 -11.61 20.00 -11.57
CA ASP A 396 -12.73 19.06 -11.57
C ASP A 396 -13.65 19.25 -12.79
N SER A 397 -13.86 18.18 -13.56
CA SER A 397 -15.11 17.91 -14.27
C SER A 397 -15.19 16.42 -14.63
N ASP A 398 -16.19 15.73 -14.06
CA ASP A 398 -16.58 14.35 -14.41
C ASP A 398 -17.21 14.37 -15.83
N GLU A 399 -16.41 14.38 -16.89
CA GLU A 399 -16.86 14.04 -18.25
C GLU A 399 -15.77 13.27 -19.00
N SER A 400 -15.80 11.94 -18.92
CA SER A 400 -15.17 11.07 -19.92
C SER A 400 -15.58 9.62 -19.69
N GLU A 401 -16.70 9.23 -20.29
CA GLU A 401 -16.99 7.85 -20.73
C GLU A 401 -18.30 7.85 -21.54
N GLU A 402 -18.37 8.63 -22.63
CA GLU A 402 -19.45 8.48 -23.63
C GLU A 402 -19.12 8.96 -25.07
N ASN A 403 -17.90 9.46 -25.35
CA ASN A 403 -17.59 10.06 -26.66
C ASN A 403 -16.95 9.15 -27.72
N GLU A 404 -16.69 7.86 -27.46
CA GLU A 404 -16.18 6.95 -28.50
C GLU A 404 -17.25 6.24 -29.34
N SER A 405 -18.55 6.55 -29.15
CA SER A 405 -19.64 5.88 -29.90
C SER A 405 -20.41 6.74 -30.90
N LYS A 406 -19.96 7.96 -31.21
CA LYS A 406 -20.71 8.88 -32.11
C LYS A 406 -20.17 9.02 -33.53
N GLU A 407 -19.00 8.47 -33.87
CA GLU A 407 -18.42 8.67 -35.21
C GLU A 407 -18.62 7.49 -36.18
N SER A 408 -18.98 6.30 -35.70
CA SER A 408 -19.24 5.12 -36.56
C SER A 408 -20.73 4.85 -36.88
N LYS A 409 -21.65 5.74 -36.51
CA LYS A 409 -23.11 5.58 -36.79
C LYS A 409 -23.72 6.69 -37.64
N ARG A 410 -22.89 7.51 -38.30
CA ARG A 410 -23.35 8.66 -39.09
C ARG A 410 -23.46 8.41 -40.60
N LYS A 411 -23.30 7.17 -41.09
CA LYS A 411 -23.43 6.83 -42.51
C LYS A 411 -24.51 5.81 -42.91
N GLU A 412 -25.32 5.32 -41.97
CA GLU A 412 -26.51 4.51 -42.31
C GLU A 412 -27.70 4.90 -41.43
N LYS A 413 -28.39 5.98 -41.83
CA LYS A 413 -29.79 6.28 -41.51
C LYS A 413 -30.24 7.55 -42.25
N VAL A 414 -30.17 7.49 -43.57
CA VAL A 414 -31.13 8.20 -44.42
C VAL A 414 -32.14 7.12 -44.81
N GLU A 415 -33.43 7.41 -44.66
CA GLU A 415 -34.57 6.51 -44.92
C GLU A 415 -34.93 5.47 -43.84
N THR A 416 -35.55 5.94 -42.76
CA THR A 416 -36.85 5.40 -42.26
C THR A 416 -37.36 6.30 -41.14
N ASN A 417 -37.88 7.47 -41.53
CA ASN A 417 -38.61 8.37 -40.65
C ASN A 417 -40.10 8.00 -40.76
N GLN A 418 -40.59 7.11 -39.90
CA GLN A 418 -42.01 6.96 -39.53
C GLN A 418 -42.17 5.88 -38.44
N ASN A 419 -41.96 6.28 -37.17
CA ASN A 419 -42.69 5.79 -35.98
C ASN A 419 -41.96 6.21 -34.69
N LEU A 420 -42.05 7.50 -34.35
CA LEU A 420 -41.75 7.97 -33.00
C LEU A 420 -42.89 7.51 -32.06
N LYS A 421 -42.72 6.34 -31.43
CA LYS A 421 -43.52 5.97 -30.25
C LYS A 421 -43.37 7.09 -29.21
N LYS A 422 -44.44 7.84 -28.95
CA LYS A 422 -44.52 8.86 -27.88
C LYS A 422 -43.93 8.27 -26.59
N LYS A 423 -42.77 8.76 -26.13
CA LYS A 423 -42.23 8.43 -24.80
C LYS A 423 -43.28 8.85 -23.78
N LYS A 424 -43.80 7.90 -22.99
CA LYS A 424 -44.70 8.21 -21.87
C LYS A 424 -43.98 9.16 -20.91
N ARG A 425 -44.54 10.35 -20.70
CA ARG A 425 -44.07 11.32 -19.71
C ARG A 425 -44.19 10.75 -18.30
N MET A 426 -43.20 10.99 -17.46
CA MET A 426 -43.23 10.57 -16.05
C MET A 426 -43.93 11.64 -15.21
N HIS A 427 -44.89 11.26 -14.38
CA HIS A 427 -45.61 12.20 -13.52
C HIS A 427 -45.04 12.19 -12.09
N TRP A 428 -44.32 13.24 -11.72
CA TRP A 428 -43.76 13.45 -10.39
C TRP A 428 -44.62 14.42 -9.60
N VAL A 429 -45.05 14.03 -8.40
CA VAL A 429 -45.94 14.82 -7.54
C VAL A 429 -45.22 15.18 -6.25
N LYS A 430 -45.43 16.42 -5.78
CA LYS A 430 -45.03 16.82 -4.42
C LYS A 430 -46.12 16.42 -3.45
N LYS A 431 -46.00 15.22 -2.87
CA LYS A 431 -46.88 14.70 -1.81
C LYS A 431 -46.03 14.00 -0.75
N ASP A 432 -46.60 13.79 0.43
CA ASP A 432 -45.93 13.00 1.46
C ASP A 432 -45.79 11.55 1.00
N PHE A 433 -44.61 10.98 1.26
CA PHE A 433 -44.34 9.58 0.97
C PHE A 433 -44.61 8.78 2.23
N VAL A 434 -45.62 7.91 2.18
CA VAL A 434 -45.96 7.03 3.29
C VAL A 434 -45.07 5.80 3.18
N ALA A 435 -44.08 5.71 4.08
CA ALA A 435 -43.19 4.56 4.14
C ALA A 435 -44.01 3.27 4.34
N PRO A 436 -43.85 2.23 3.50
CA PRO A 436 -44.57 0.99 3.66
C PRO A 436 -44.24 0.34 5.01
N THR A 437 -45.26 -0.11 5.75
CA THR A 437 -45.07 -0.98 6.91
C THR A 437 -44.53 -2.32 6.42
N ALA A 438 -43.28 -2.62 6.78
CA ALA A 438 -42.52 -3.74 6.21
C ALA A 438 -41.84 -4.52 7.34
N ASP A 439 -42.65 -5.27 8.08
CA ASP A 439 -42.16 -6.12 9.16
C ASP A 439 -41.31 -7.25 8.56
N PHE A 440 -40.05 -7.30 8.99
CA PHE A 440 -39.14 -8.38 8.63
C PHE A 440 -39.29 -9.47 9.69
N ALA A 441 -39.73 -10.66 9.26
CA ALA A 441 -39.74 -11.82 10.13
C ALA A 441 -38.29 -12.29 10.32
N ASP A 442 -37.67 -11.88 11.44
CA ASP A 442 -36.31 -12.25 11.77
C ASP A 442 -36.23 -13.72 12.20
N ASN A 443 -36.27 -14.61 11.21
CA ASN A 443 -36.17 -16.06 11.36
C ASN A 443 -34.70 -16.51 11.27
N MET A 444 -33.79 -15.73 11.83
CA MET A 444 -32.38 -16.12 11.90
C MET A 444 -32.24 -17.36 12.77
N PRO A 445 -31.58 -18.44 12.29
CA PRO A 445 -31.42 -19.64 13.09
C PRO A 445 -30.57 -19.34 14.32
N SER A 446 -30.84 -20.10 15.39
CA SER A 446 -30.00 -20.11 16.57
C SER A 446 -28.56 -20.46 16.17
N PRO A 447 -27.55 -19.74 16.68
CA PRO A 447 -26.17 -20.09 16.45
C PRO A 447 -25.88 -21.47 17.06
N PRO A 448 -24.92 -22.23 16.49
CA PRO A 448 -24.30 -23.37 17.16
C PRO A 448 -23.79 -22.96 18.55
N ILE A 449 -23.66 -23.91 19.48
CA ILE A 449 -23.15 -23.61 20.82
C ILE A 449 -21.72 -23.03 20.67
N HIS A 450 -21.37 -22.03 21.50
CA HIS A 450 -20.17 -21.17 21.32
C HIS A 450 -18.85 -21.94 21.16
N ASP A 451 -18.77 -23.19 21.64
CA ASP A 451 -17.56 -24.00 21.64
C ASP A 451 -17.65 -25.22 20.69
N GLU A 452 -18.72 -25.36 19.91
CA GLU A 452 -18.89 -26.46 18.95
C GLU A 452 -18.11 -26.26 17.65
N LEU A 453 -17.82 -25.01 17.28
CA LEU A 453 -17.16 -24.67 16.02
C LEU A 453 -15.87 -23.90 16.28
N GLU A 454 -14.76 -24.45 15.81
CA GLU A 454 -13.47 -23.78 15.77
C GLU A 454 -13.35 -22.88 14.53
N PRO A 455 -12.41 -21.92 14.50
CA PRO A 455 -12.18 -21.07 13.33
C PRO A 455 -12.00 -21.82 12.00
N ILE A 456 -11.43 -23.04 12.04
CA ILE A 456 -11.26 -23.89 10.86
C ILE A 456 -12.60 -24.42 10.33
N ASP A 457 -13.57 -24.68 11.20
CA ASP A 457 -14.90 -25.15 10.80
C ASP A 457 -15.67 -24.03 10.10
N TYR A 458 -15.64 -22.81 10.64
CA TYR A 458 -16.18 -21.63 9.97
C TYR A 458 -15.51 -21.39 8.61
N PHE A 459 -14.19 -21.59 8.50
CA PHE A 459 -13.50 -21.51 7.22
C PHE A 459 -14.02 -22.56 6.24
N TYR A 460 -14.22 -23.80 6.67
CA TYR A 460 -14.72 -24.86 5.79
C TYR A 460 -16.22 -24.75 5.47
N ILE A 461 -17.04 -24.09 6.30
CA ILE A 461 -18.40 -23.68 5.91
C ILE A 461 -18.35 -22.76 4.69
N MET A 462 -17.37 -21.85 4.63
CA MET A 462 -17.24 -20.85 3.57
C MET A 462 -16.49 -21.37 2.34
N PHE A 463 -15.35 -22.01 2.55
CA PHE A 463 -14.47 -22.48 1.47
C PHE A 463 -14.86 -23.88 0.98
N GLY A 464 -15.38 -24.74 1.86
CA GLY A 464 -15.76 -26.12 1.57
C GLY A 464 -14.57 -27.08 1.47
N LYS A 465 -14.64 -28.25 2.14
CA LYS A 465 -13.62 -29.31 1.96
C LYS A 465 -13.52 -29.77 0.50
N GLN A 466 -14.64 -29.76 -0.22
CA GLN A 466 -14.70 -30.01 -1.66
C GLN A 466 -13.80 -29.09 -2.50
N SER A 467 -13.52 -27.86 -2.05
CA SER A 467 -12.55 -26.98 -2.72
C SER A 467 -11.13 -27.51 -2.60
N THR A 468 -10.74 -28.03 -1.44
CA THR A 468 -9.42 -28.64 -1.23
C THR A 468 -9.26 -29.90 -2.09
N THR A 469 -10.28 -30.76 -2.13
CA THR A 469 -10.31 -31.95 -3.00
C THR A 469 -10.21 -31.56 -4.48
N LEU A 470 -10.98 -30.55 -4.92
CA LEU A 470 -10.92 -30.03 -6.28
C LEU A 470 -9.51 -29.54 -6.63
N LEU A 471 -8.91 -28.70 -5.78
CA LEU A 471 -7.57 -28.17 -6.00
C LEU A 471 -6.54 -29.30 -6.07
N THR A 472 -6.65 -30.31 -5.20
CA THR A 472 -5.74 -31.46 -5.17
C THR A 472 -5.82 -32.27 -6.47
N ASN A 473 -7.03 -32.69 -6.84
CA ASN A 473 -7.27 -33.53 -8.01
C ASN A 473 -6.86 -32.83 -9.31
N GLN A 474 -7.26 -31.56 -9.48
CA GLN A 474 -6.97 -30.81 -10.70
C GLN A 474 -5.50 -30.39 -10.81
N SER A 475 -4.83 -30.11 -9.69
CA SER A 475 -3.39 -29.82 -9.69
C SER A 475 -2.57 -31.07 -10.02
N ASN A 476 -2.97 -32.24 -9.51
CA ASN A 476 -2.35 -33.52 -9.87
C ASN A 476 -2.52 -33.83 -11.35
N LEU A 477 -3.74 -33.72 -11.86
CA LEU A 477 -4.02 -33.93 -13.28
C LEU A 477 -3.20 -32.97 -14.16
N TYR A 478 -3.12 -31.70 -13.78
CA TYR A 478 -2.28 -30.74 -14.49
C TYR A 478 -0.80 -31.08 -14.43
N SER A 479 -0.32 -31.61 -13.31
CA SER A 479 1.08 -32.05 -13.20
C SER A 479 1.39 -33.20 -14.16
N VAL A 480 0.48 -34.17 -14.31
CA VAL A 480 0.59 -35.27 -15.29
C VAL A 480 0.56 -34.73 -16.72
N GLN A 481 -0.35 -33.78 -17.02
CA GLN A 481 -0.43 -33.15 -18.34
C GLN A 481 0.83 -32.37 -18.74
N LYS A 482 1.61 -31.89 -17.76
CA LYS A 482 2.82 -31.11 -17.99
C LYS A 482 4.10 -31.93 -17.98
N ASP A 483 4.17 -32.92 -17.10
CA ASP A 483 5.31 -33.84 -16.99
C ASP A 483 4.80 -35.23 -16.57
N PRO A 484 4.37 -36.06 -17.55
CA PRO A 484 3.88 -37.41 -17.26
C PRO A 484 4.91 -38.29 -16.57
N ASN A 485 6.21 -38.03 -16.80
CA ASN A 485 7.31 -38.82 -16.25
C ASN A 485 7.59 -38.46 -14.78
N LYS A 486 7.24 -37.25 -14.36
CA LYS A 486 7.48 -36.76 -13.00
C LYS A 486 6.30 -35.92 -12.47
N PRO A 487 5.13 -36.56 -12.25
CA PRO A 487 3.96 -35.89 -11.71
C PRO A 487 4.19 -35.47 -10.25
N ALA A 488 3.52 -34.40 -9.83
CA ALA A 488 3.73 -33.80 -8.52
C ALA A 488 3.19 -34.66 -7.36
N ARG A 489 2.18 -35.51 -7.61
CA ARG A 489 1.58 -36.42 -6.61
C ARG A 489 1.28 -35.72 -5.27
N ILE A 490 0.47 -34.68 -5.33
CA ILE A 490 0.04 -33.84 -4.22
C ILE A 490 -1.08 -34.58 -3.45
N SER A 491 -0.93 -34.77 -2.14
CA SER A 491 -2.04 -35.27 -1.31
C SER A 491 -2.98 -34.15 -0.86
N GLU A 492 -4.19 -34.48 -0.38
CA GLU A 492 -5.09 -33.47 0.19
C GLU A 492 -4.47 -32.76 1.39
N THR A 493 -3.78 -33.50 2.27
CA THR A 493 -3.04 -32.93 3.41
C THR A 493 -1.93 -31.98 2.95
N GLU A 494 -1.20 -32.29 1.88
CA GLU A 494 -0.21 -31.34 1.32
C GLU A 494 -0.87 -30.09 0.76
N MET A 495 -2.07 -30.20 0.17
CA MET A 495 -2.84 -29.04 -0.30
C MET A 495 -3.35 -28.20 0.88
N GLU A 496 -3.80 -28.81 1.98
CA GLU A 496 -4.15 -28.12 3.22
C GLU A 496 -2.94 -27.38 3.81
N HIS A 497 -1.77 -28.03 3.86
CA HIS A 497 -0.52 -27.40 4.27
C HIS A 497 -0.16 -26.22 3.38
N PHE A 498 -0.32 -26.37 2.06
CA PHE A 498 -0.08 -25.29 1.11
C PHE A 498 -1.01 -24.10 1.36
N ILE A 499 -2.31 -24.32 1.56
CA ILE A 499 -3.27 -23.27 1.92
C ILE A 499 -2.91 -22.63 3.27
N GLY A 500 -2.53 -23.42 4.26
CA GLY A 500 -2.06 -22.95 5.56
C GLY A 500 -0.86 -22.01 5.42
N ILE A 501 0.16 -22.41 4.66
CA ILE A 501 1.34 -21.57 4.37
C ILE A 501 0.92 -20.27 3.65
N LEU A 502 0.03 -20.35 2.65
CA LEU A 502 -0.48 -19.15 1.96
C LEU A 502 -1.12 -18.16 2.95
N LEU A 503 -1.97 -18.64 3.85
CA LEU A 503 -2.59 -17.79 4.87
C LEU A 503 -1.57 -17.16 5.81
N MET A 504 -0.52 -17.91 6.20
CA MET A 504 0.60 -17.38 6.99
C MET A 504 1.38 -16.28 6.25
N THR A 505 1.49 -16.32 4.91
CA THR A 505 2.11 -15.23 4.15
C THR A 505 1.33 -13.92 4.18
N GLY A 506 0.05 -13.95 4.54
CA GLY A 506 -0.73 -12.74 4.80
C GLY A 506 -0.54 -12.18 6.21
N ILE A 507 0.00 -12.98 7.13
CA ILE A 507 0.30 -12.62 8.51
C ILE A 507 1.75 -12.11 8.63
N TYR A 508 2.68 -12.81 8.00
CA TYR A 508 4.08 -12.42 7.87
C TYR A 508 4.31 -11.72 6.54
N SER A 509 4.73 -10.45 6.57
CA SER A 509 5.13 -9.76 5.33
C SER A 509 6.62 -9.93 5.08
N PHE A 510 6.97 -10.68 4.03
CA PHE A 510 8.32 -10.67 3.43
C PHE A 510 8.26 -10.17 1.98
N PRO A 511 9.34 -9.53 1.48
CA PRO A 511 9.41 -9.11 0.08
C PRO A 511 9.43 -10.30 -0.89
N GLU A 512 10.01 -11.44 -0.48
CA GLU A 512 10.07 -12.66 -1.27
C GLU A 512 9.75 -13.89 -0.45
N GLN A 513 9.14 -14.90 -1.08
CA GLN A 513 8.75 -16.15 -0.41
C GLN A 513 9.95 -16.93 0.14
N ARG A 514 11.13 -16.88 -0.49
CA ARG A 514 12.30 -17.66 -0.03
C ARG A 514 12.70 -17.37 1.41
N TYR A 515 12.46 -16.14 1.89
CA TYR A 515 12.83 -15.71 3.24
C TYR A 515 12.12 -16.50 4.35
N PHE A 516 10.97 -17.12 4.07
CA PHE A 516 10.33 -18.03 5.03
C PHE A 516 11.18 -19.26 5.38
N TRP A 517 12.06 -19.69 4.46
CA TRP A 517 12.92 -20.87 4.61
C TRP A 517 14.41 -20.54 4.81
N SER A 518 14.84 -19.31 4.53
CA SER A 518 16.22 -18.87 4.74
C SER A 518 16.64 -18.96 6.20
N SER A 519 17.88 -19.38 6.47
CA SER A 519 18.40 -19.58 7.85
C SER A 519 18.20 -18.39 8.77
N ASN A 520 18.47 -17.17 8.28
CA ASN A 520 18.45 -15.95 9.10
C ASN A 520 17.04 -15.39 9.35
N THR A 521 16.06 -15.80 8.54
CA THR A 521 14.67 -15.31 8.61
C THR A 521 13.67 -16.45 8.74
N ARG A 522 14.15 -17.63 9.14
CA ARG A 522 13.40 -18.89 9.13
C ARG A 522 12.15 -18.77 10.00
N VAL A 523 10.99 -19.04 9.42
CA VAL A 523 9.73 -19.14 10.15
C VAL A 523 9.43 -20.61 10.37
N GLU A 524 9.64 -21.11 11.59
CA GLU A 524 9.57 -22.55 11.87
C GLU A 524 8.18 -23.13 11.58
N SER A 525 7.12 -22.38 11.86
CA SER A 525 5.73 -22.78 11.57
C SER A 525 5.42 -22.98 10.08
N ILE A 526 6.27 -22.48 9.18
CA ILE A 526 6.15 -22.69 7.73
C ILE A 526 7.19 -23.70 7.24
N SER A 527 8.44 -23.46 7.62
CA SER A 527 9.61 -24.15 7.07
C SER A 527 9.83 -25.56 7.62
N SER A 528 9.19 -25.93 8.74
CA SER A 528 9.13 -27.30 9.24
C SER A 528 8.09 -28.16 8.51
N VAL A 529 7.01 -27.54 8.01
CA VAL A 529 5.85 -28.25 7.44
C VAL A 529 6.16 -28.74 6.02
N MET A 530 6.83 -27.92 5.22
CA MET A 530 7.12 -28.21 3.83
C MET A 530 8.41 -27.52 3.39
N SER A 531 9.20 -28.18 2.55
CA SER A 531 10.39 -27.56 1.95
C SER A 531 10.03 -26.44 0.96
N GLN A 532 10.94 -25.48 0.78
CA GLN A 532 10.77 -24.40 -0.20
C GLN A 532 10.50 -24.96 -1.61
N ASP A 533 11.28 -25.95 -2.04
CA ASP A 533 11.14 -26.55 -3.38
C ASP A 533 9.78 -27.21 -3.56
N ARG A 534 9.28 -27.91 -2.52
CA ARG A 534 7.95 -28.53 -2.58
C ARG A 534 6.84 -27.49 -2.62
N PHE A 535 6.95 -26.40 -1.84
CA PHE A 535 5.99 -25.30 -1.91
C PHE A 535 5.96 -24.66 -3.31
N LEU A 536 7.13 -24.43 -3.92
CA LEU A 536 7.25 -23.90 -5.27
C LEU A 536 6.71 -24.89 -6.32
N GLU A 537 6.90 -26.19 -6.14
CA GLU A 537 6.34 -27.24 -6.99
C GLU A 537 4.81 -27.26 -6.95
N LEU A 538 4.20 -27.22 -5.76
CA LEU A 538 2.74 -27.13 -5.61
C LEU A 538 2.20 -25.85 -6.27
N LYS A 539 2.83 -24.71 -6.01
CA LYS A 539 2.46 -23.44 -6.64
C LYS A 539 2.57 -23.49 -8.17
N LYS A 540 3.59 -24.18 -8.72
CA LYS A 540 3.78 -24.35 -10.16
C LYS A 540 2.61 -25.13 -10.78
N TYR A 541 2.17 -26.19 -10.13
CA TYR A 541 1.11 -27.08 -10.62
C TYR A 541 -0.30 -26.76 -10.12
N LEU A 542 -0.47 -25.73 -9.27
CA LEU A 542 -1.78 -25.30 -8.80
C LEU A 542 -2.72 -25.04 -9.98
N HIS A 543 -3.84 -25.76 -10.00
CA HIS A 543 -4.82 -25.75 -11.08
C HIS A 543 -6.21 -26.15 -10.57
N VAL A 544 -7.25 -25.80 -11.32
CA VAL A 544 -8.67 -25.90 -10.87
C VAL A 544 -9.58 -26.56 -11.92
N THR A 545 -9.07 -26.87 -13.10
CA THR A 545 -9.85 -27.40 -14.23
C THR A 545 -9.08 -28.45 -15.00
N ASP A 546 -9.78 -29.32 -15.70
CA ASP A 546 -9.11 -30.25 -16.61
C ASP A 546 -8.83 -29.55 -17.96
N ASN A 547 -7.55 -29.50 -18.39
CA ASN A 547 -7.21 -28.95 -19.71
C ASN A 547 -7.43 -29.95 -20.86
N SER A 548 -7.79 -31.20 -20.58
CA SER A 548 -8.15 -32.18 -21.61
C SER A 548 -9.49 -31.85 -22.26
N ILE A 549 -10.34 -31.08 -21.56
CA ILE A 549 -11.65 -30.64 -22.05
C ILE A 549 -11.44 -29.46 -23.00
N PRO A 550 -11.66 -29.62 -24.31
CA PRO A 550 -11.42 -28.57 -25.29
C PRO A 550 -12.32 -27.37 -25.02
N GLN A 551 -11.73 -26.19 -25.00
CA GLN A 551 -12.44 -24.92 -24.86
C GLN A 551 -12.29 -24.15 -26.16
N ASN A 552 -13.37 -24.05 -26.94
CA ASN A 552 -13.33 -23.28 -28.16
C ASN A 552 -13.39 -21.77 -27.84
N ARG A 553 -12.25 -21.09 -27.98
CA ARG A 553 -12.15 -19.64 -27.71
C ARG A 553 -12.93 -18.78 -28.68
N THR A 554 -13.30 -19.32 -29.85
CA THR A 554 -14.10 -18.61 -30.85
C THR A 554 -15.60 -18.76 -30.60
N ASP A 555 -16.00 -19.59 -29.63
CA ASP A 555 -17.40 -19.71 -29.24
C ASP A 555 -17.87 -18.38 -28.60
N ALA A 556 -19.01 -17.87 -29.07
CA ALA A 556 -19.66 -16.69 -28.52
C ALA A 556 -20.02 -16.85 -27.04
N ASN A 557 -20.20 -18.09 -26.58
CA ASN A 557 -20.51 -18.46 -25.19
C ASN A 557 -19.28 -18.87 -24.37
N PHE A 558 -18.06 -18.67 -24.89
CA PHE A 558 -16.83 -19.05 -24.18
C PHE A 558 -16.71 -18.34 -22.83
N ASP A 559 -16.65 -19.13 -21.75
CA ASP A 559 -16.39 -18.61 -20.42
C ASP A 559 -14.91 -18.23 -20.24
N ARG A 560 -14.63 -16.92 -20.30
CA ARG A 560 -13.28 -16.38 -20.06
C ARG A 560 -12.73 -16.73 -18.68
N ALA A 561 -13.60 -17.03 -17.70
CA ALA A 561 -13.21 -17.45 -16.37
C ALA A 561 -13.22 -18.99 -16.17
N HIS A 562 -13.35 -19.80 -17.23
CA HIS A 562 -13.43 -21.27 -17.13
C HIS A 562 -12.38 -21.87 -16.19
N LYS A 563 -11.12 -21.40 -16.25
CA LYS A 563 -10.00 -21.90 -15.42
C LYS A 563 -10.19 -21.77 -13.92
N VAL A 564 -11.13 -20.96 -13.46
CA VAL A 564 -11.48 -20.77 -12.03
C VAL A 564 -12.95 -21.04 -11.74
N ARG A 565 -13.76 -21.28 -12.77
CA ARG A 565 -15.21 -21.41 -12.65
C ARG A 565 -15.63 -22.49 -11.65
N PRO A 566 -15.03 -23.70 -11.60
CA PRO A 566 -15.42 -24.71 -10.62
C PRO A 566 -15.27 -24.23 -9.17
N LEU A 567 -14.16 -23.57 -8.84
CA LEU A 567 -13.94 -23.03 -7.49
C LEU A 567 -14.85 -21.83 -7.20
N LEU A 568 -15.08 -20.94 -8.18
CA LEU A 568 -16.03 -19.84 -8.02
C LEU A 568 -17.43 -20.37 -7.67
N ASN A 569 -17.89 -21.43 -8.35
CA ASN A 569 -19.20 -22.02 -8.12
C ASN A 569 -19.29 -22.64 -6.71
N ILE A 570 -18.29 -23.42 -6.29
CA ILE A 570 -18.27 -24.01 -4.95
C ILE A 570 -18.36 -22.93 -3.86
N VAL A 571 -17.50 -21.92 -3.92
CA VAL A 571 -17.47 -20.85 -2.89
C VAL A 571 -18.76 -20.04 -2.92
N LYS A 572 -19.30 -19.76 -4.11
CA LYS A 572 -20.58 -19.06 -4.27
C LYS A 572 -21.74 -19.84 -3.66
N GLU A 573 -21.85 -21.14 -3.93
CA GLU A 573 -22.91 -21.97 -3.36
C GLU A 573 -22.80 -22.08 -1.83
N ASN A 574 -21.59 -22.22 -1.30
CA ASN A 574 -21.37 -22.19 0.15
C ASN A 574 -21.86 -20.88 0.78
N PHE A 575 -21.55 -19.72 0.16
CA PHE A 575 -22.00 -18.42 0.67
C PHE A 575 -23.53 -18.27 0.64
N ARG A 576 -24.18 -18.83 -0.39
CA ARG A 576 -25.63 -18.83 -0.55
C ARG A 576 -26.36 -19.62 0.55
N THR A 577 -25.70 -20.58 1.19
CA THR A 577 -26.28 -21.34 2.33
C THR A 577 -26.48 -20.48 3.58
N ILE A 578 -25.79 -19.35 3.69
CA ILE A 578 -25.84 -18.51 4.88
C ILE A 578 -27.16 -17.71 4.91
N PRO A 579 -27.95 -17.80 6.00
CA PRO A 579 -29.16 -16.99 6.16
C PRO A 579 -28.84 -15.50 6.07
N LYS A 580 -29.60 -14.81 5.22
CA LYS A 580 -29.43 -13.39 4.89
C LYS A 580 -30.04 -12.51 5.98
N GLU A 581 -29.37 -11.40 6.29
CA GLU A 581 -29.92 -10.38 7.18
C GLU A 581 -30.90 -9.44 6.46
N GLU A 582 -31.75 -8.75 7.21
CA GLU A 582 -32.78 -7.84 6.69
C GLU A 582 -32.22 -6.81 5.69
N LYS A 583 -31.04 -6.25 5.98
CA LYS A 583 -30.46 -5.10 5.28
C LYS A 583 -29.20 -5.51 4.55
N LEU A 584 -29.25 -5.45 3.22
CA LEU A 584 -28.22 -5.95 2.31
C LEU A 584 -27.68 -4.82 1.43
N SER A 585 -26.46 -4.94 0.95
CA SER A 585 -25.77 -3.96 0.11
C SER A 585 -25.21 -4.63 -1.14
N VAL A 586 -25.29 -3.94 -2.27
CA VAL A 586 -24.69 -4.37 -3.53
C VAL A 586 -23.70 -3.32 -3.99
N ASP A 587 -22.46 -3.76 -4.22
CA ASP A 587 -21.40 -2.93 -4.76
C ASP A 587 -20.35 -3.79 -5.48
N GLU A 588 -19.35 -3.15 -6.08
CA GLU A 588 -18.21 -3.80 -6.68
C GLU A 588 -16.96 -3.87 -5.79
N GLN A 589 -16.20 -4.95 -6.01
CA GLN A 589 -14.88 -5.21 -5.47
C GLN A 589 -13.87 -5.39 -6.60
N ILE A 590 -12.61 -4.99 -6.35
CA ILE A 590 -11.48 -5.26 -7.25
C ILE A 590 -10.48 -6.22 -6.62
N ILE A 591 -10.20 -7.31 -7.34
CA ILE A 591 -9.06 -8.19 -7.09
C ILE A 591 -7.82 -7.59 -7.77
N PRO A 592 -6.85 -7.02 -7.03
CA PRO A 592 -5.71 -6.31 -7.61
C PRO A 592 -4.87 -7.19 -8.53
N PHE A 593 -4.65 -6.72 -9.76
CA PHE A 593 -3.83 -7.39 -10.75
C PHE A 593 -3.27 -6.37 -11.75
N LYS A 594 -1.95 -6.36 -11.94
CA LYS A 594 -1.28 -5.38 -12.83
C LYS A 594 -0.93 -5.93 -14.21
N ASP A 595 -0.72 -7.24 -14.33
CA ASP A 595 -0.31 -7.90 -15.58
C ASP A 595 -1.39 -7.84 -16.68
N ARG A 596 -1.03 -8.27 -17.89
CA ARG A 596 -1.92 -8.27 -19.06
C ARG A 596 -3.03 -9.31 -18.89
N SER A 597 -4.29 -8.88 -19.03
CA SER A 597 -5.46 -9.76 -19.03
C SER A 597 -6.64 -9.04 -19.66
N ILE A 598 -7.43 -9.74 -20.48
CA ILE A 598 -8.62 -9.18 -21.15
C ILE A 598 -9.77 -8.90 -20.19
N MET A 599 -9.83 -9.61 -19.06
CA MET A 599 -10.87 -9.42 -18.03
C MET A 599 -10.54 -8.28 -17.05
N LYS A 600 -9.31 -7.74 -17.12
CA LYS A 600 -8.85 -6.68 -16.22
C LYS A 600 -9.63 -5.40 -16.47
N GLN A 601 -10.09 -4.77 -15.39
CA GLN A 601 -10.80 -3.50 -15.39
C GLN A 601 -9.93 -2.40 -14.78
N HIS A 602 -10.15 -1.17 -15.24
CA HIS A 602 -9.57 0.04 -14.64
C HIS A 602 -10.64 0.76 -13.81
N MET A 603 -10.35 1.04 -12.54
CA MET A 603 -11.25 1.78 -11.64
C MET A 603 -10.46 2.88 -10.92
N PRO A 604 -10.38 4.10 -11.49
CA PRO A 604 -9.44 5.14 -11.04
C PRO A 604 -9.69 5.61 -9.59
N LYS A 605 -10.93 5.53 -9.12
CA LYS A 605 -11.35 5.98 -7.79
C LYS A 605 -11.05 4.95 -6.67
N LYS A 606 -10.58 3.73 -6.97
CA LYS A 606 -10.19 2.71 -5.97
C LYS A 606 -8.66 2.76 -5.68
N PRO A 607 -8.20 2.37 -4.48
CA PRO A 607 -6.77 2.38 -4.13
C PRO A 607 -5.90 1.56 -5.08
N ASN A 608 -6.39 0.37 -5.45
CA ASN A 608 -5.83 -0.44 -6.53
C ASN A 608 -6.65 -0.21 -7.79
N ARG A 609 -6.12 0.60 -8.71
CA ARG A 609 -6.84 1.02 -9.92
C ARG A 609 -7.03 -0.08 -10.95
N TRP A 610 -6.27 -1.18 -10.88
CA TRP A 610 -6.26 -2.24 -11.90
C TRP A 610 -6.52 -3.60 -11.27
N GLY A 611 -7.43 -4.38 -11.83
CA GLY A 611 -7.71 -5.74 -11.35
C GLY A 611 -8.95 -6.41 -11.95
N TYR A 612 -9.35 -7.54 -11.39
CA TYR A 612 -10.58 -8.25 -11.76
C TYR A 612 -11.77 -7.70 -10.97
N LYS A 613 -12.88 -7.42 -11.65
CA LYS A 613 -14.10 -6.88 -11.02
C LYS A 613 -15.00 -8.01 -10.54
N MET A 614 -15.52 -7.89 -9.32
CA MET A 614 -16.59 -8.73 -8.79
C MET A 614 -17.73 -7.84 -8.29
N PHE A 615 -18.97 -8.27 -8.47
CA PHE A 615 -20.13 -7.65 -7.85
C PHE A 615 -20.57 -8.50 -6.67
N LEU A 616 -20.73 -7.92 -5.49
CA LEU A 616 -21.02 -8.64 -4.25
C LEU A 616 -22.38 -8.23 -3.72
N LEU A 617 -23.14 -9.20 -3.18
CA LEU A 617 -24.24 -8.97 -2.25
C LEU A 617 -23.71 -9.22 -0.85
N ALA A 618 -23.64 -8.18 -0.03
CA ALA A 618 -23.12 -8.25 1.32
C ALA A 618 -24.13 -7.72 2.34
N GLY A 619 -24.07 -8.20 3.56
CA GLY A 619 -24.79 -7.62 4.68
C GLY A 619 -24.43 -6.16 4.89
N GLY A 620 -25.42 -5.28 4.96
CA GLY A 620 -25.22 -3.83 4.85
C GLY A 620 -24.37 -3.24 5.99
N LYS A 621 -24.46 -3.84 7.18
CA LYS A 621 -23.64 -3.47 8.34
C LYS A 621 -22.68 -4.58 8.77
N SER A 622 -23.11 -5.85 8.65
CA SER A 622 -22.27 -6.99 9.03
C SER A 622 -21.10 -7.18 8.08
N GLY A 623 -21.26 -6.86 6.80
CA GLY A 623 -20.31 -7.13 5.73
C GLY A 623 -20.22 -8.61 5.35
N ILE A 624 -21.14 -9.48 5.79
CA ILE A 624 -21.11 -10.90 5.37
C ILE A 624 -21.45 -10.98 3.88
N CYS A 625 -20.60 -11.60 3.06
CA CYS A 625 -20.87 -11.82 1.64
C CYS A 625 -21.82 -13.01 1.47
N TYR A 626 -22.98 -12.79 0.87
CA TYR A 626 -24.01 -13.82 0.65
C TYR A 626 -24.02 -14.35 -0.78
N ASP A 627 -23.63 -13.53 -1.75
CA ASP A 627 -23.53 -13.93 -3.16
C ASP A 627 -22.52 -13.01 -3.86
N PHE A 628 -22.00 -13.45 -5.00
CA PHE A 628 -21.17 -12.64 -5.87
C PHE A 628 -21.26 -13.06 -7.34
N ILE A 629 -20.91 -12.14 -8.24
CA ILE A 629 -20.75 -12.37 -9.67
C ILE A 629 -19.35 -11.95 -10.09
N PHE A 630 -18.60 -12.88 -10.67
CA PHE A 630 -17.29 -12.59 -11.27
C PHE A 630 -17.46 -12.01 -12.67
N TYR A 631 -17.01 -10.79 -12.89
CA TYR A 631 -17.19 -10.08 -14.15
C TYR A 631 -16.11 -10.44 -15.17
N THR A 632 -16.53 -10.89 -16.36
CA THR A 632 -15.64 -11.34 -17.45
C THR A 632 -15.61 -10.39 -18.66
N GLY A 633 -16.35 -9.28 -18.61
CA GLY A 633 -16.54 -8.32 -19.71
C GLY A 633 -18.00 -8.23 -20.15
N LYS A 634 -18.27 -7.44 -21.21
CA LYS A 634 -19.62 -7.31 -21.79
C LYS A 634 -20.09 -8.67 -22.32
N GLY A 635 -21.28 -9.11 -21.87
CA GLY A 635 -21.97 -10.30 -22.37
C GLY A 635 -22.95 -9.95 -23.50
N ASN A 636 -23.48 -10.99 -24.18
CA ASN A 636 -24.28 -10.80 -25.40
C ASN A 636 -25.79 -10.61 -25.18
N GLN A 637 -26.30 -10.63 -23.94
CA GLN A 637 -27.73 -10.48 -23.67
C GLN A 637 -28.00 -9.65 -22.41
N GLU A 638 -28.53 -8.43 -22.61
CA GLU A 638 -29.06 -7.57 -21.55
C GLU A 638 -30.58 -7.46 -21.72
N GLN A 639 -31.34 -7.99 -20.76
CA GLN A 639 -32.80 -7.95 -20.78
C GLN A 639 -33.32 -6.64 -20.18
N HIS A 640 -32.76 -6.24 -19.02
CA HIS A 640 -33.14 -5.04 -18.29
C HIS A 640 -32.11 -3.92 -18.32
N GLY A 641 -31.00 -4.17 -19.02
CA GLY A 641 -29.83 -3.30 -19.09
C GLY A 641 -28.81 -3.73 -18.04
N PHE A 642 -27.53 -3.65 -18.39
CA PHE A 642 -26.39 -4.19 -17.64
C PHE A 642 -26.51 -4.09 -16.12
N CYS A 643 -26.66 -2.87 -15.58
CA CYS A 643 -26.70 -2.64 -14.13
C CYS A 643 -27.91 -3.29 -13.47
N THR A 644 -29.07 -3.30 -14.14
CA THR A 644 -30.30 -3.87 -13.58
C THR A 644 -30.18 -5.39 -13.53
N ASP A 645 -29.71 -6.00 -14.62
CA ASP A 645 -29.56 -7.46 -14.70
C ASP A 645 -28.53 -7.96 -13.68
N ILE A 646 -27.44 -7.24 -13.45
CA ILE A 646 -26.44 -7.60 -12.43
C ILE A 646 -27.03 -7.62 -11.02
N VAL A 647 -27.77 -6.57 -10.64
CA VAL A 647 -28.34 -6.50 -9.29
C VAL A 647 -29.43 -7.56 -9.11
N LEU A 648 -30.26 -7.80 -10.12
CA LEU A 648 -31.25 -8.88 -10.08
C LEU A 648 -30.57 -10.25 -9.94
N ASN A 649 -29.50 -10.50 -10.69
CA ASN A 649 -28.76 -11.76 -10.62
C ASN A 649 -28.06 -11.99 -9.27
N VAL A 650 -27.46 -10.95 -8.68
CA VAL A 650 -26.80 -11.12 -7.36
C VAL A 650 -27.82 -11.21 -6.22
N CYS A 651 -29.02 -10.66 -6.42
CA CYS A 651 -30.15 -10.76 -5.48
C CYS A 651 -31.03 -11.99 -5.73
N GLU A 652 -30.72 -12.86 -6.69
CA GLU A 652 -31.53 -14.03 -7.07
C GLU A 652 -31.89 -14.92 -5.88
N THR A 653 -30.98 -15.06 -4.91
CA THR A 653 -31.17 -15.90 -3.72
C THR A 653 -31.73 -15.15 -2.52
N VAL A 654 -32.11 -13.88 -2.67
CA VAL A 654 -32.78 -13.12 -1.61
C VAL A 654 -34.24 -13.59 -1.53
N PRO A 655 -34.72 -14.05 -0.37
CA PRO A 655 -36.10 -14.51 -0.22
C PRO A 655 -37.12 -13.45 -0.66
N HIS A 656 -37.96 -13.81 -1.64
CA HIS A 656 -39.00 -12.95 -2.16
C HIS A 656 -40.10 -12.73 -1.11
N PHE A 657 -40.71 -11.55 -1.13
CA PHE A 657 -41.81 -11.16 -0.23
C PHE A 657 -41.49 -11.25 1.28
N ALA A 658 -40.22 -11.40 1.65
CA ALA A 658 -39.75 -11.43 3.03
C ALA A 658 -39.29 -10.04 3.54
N ASN A 659 -39.60 -8.95 2.82
CA ASN A 659 -39.30 -7.57 3.22
C ASN A 659 -37.81 -7.24 3.42
N HIS A 660 -36.92 -7.94 2.71
CA HIS A 660 -35.50 -7.58 2.61
C HIS A 660 -35.31 -6.19 2.02
N LYS A 661 -34.23 -5.52 2.41
CA LYS A 661 -33.92 -4.13 2.08
C LYS A 661 -32.53 -4.05 1.45
N VAL A 662 -32.45 -3.74 0.16
CA VAL A 662 -31.19 -3.71 -0.60
C VAL A 662 -30.76 -2.27 -0.86
N TYR A 663 -29.50 -1.98 -0.54
CA TYR A 663 -28.85 -0.69 -0.75
C TYR A 663 -27.81 -0.78 -1.87
N PHE A 664 -27.77 0.19 -2.77
CA PHE A 664 -26.77 0.22 -3.85
C PHE A 664 -26.44 1.65 -4.28
N ASP A 665 -25.29 1.82 -4.93
CA ASP A 665 -24.77 3.13 -5.31
C ASP A 665 -25.45 3.74 -6.55
N ASN A 666 -24.93 4.89 -6.99
CA ASN A 666 -25.42 5.57 -8.18
C ASN A 666 -25.06 4.90 -9.50
N TYR A 667 -24.08 3.98 -9.51
CA TYR A 667 -23.77 3.17 -10.67
C TYR A 667 -24.93 2.21 -10.98
N PHE A 668 -25.51 1.58 -9.96
CA PHE A 668 -26.61 0.62 -10.13
C PHE A 668 -28.01 1.24 -10.21
N THR A 669 -28.27 2.34 -9.49
CA THR A 669 -29.64 2.82 -9.27
C THR A 669 -30.37 3.26 -10.55
N THR A 670 -31.48 2.59 -10.88
CA THR A 670 -32.41 2.97 -11.96
C THR A 670 -33.87 2.82 -11.50
N ILE A 671 -34.81 3.55 -12.13
CA ILE A 671 -36.25 3.39 -11.89
C ILE A 671 -36.69 1.95 -12.19
N ARG A 672 -36.17 1.35 -13.28
CA ARG A 672 -36.51 -0.03 -13.67
C ARG A 672 -36.10 -1.03 -12.58
N LEU A 673 -34.87 -0.91 -12.06
CA LEU A 673 -34.37 -1.78 -11.00
C LEU A 673 -35.24 -1.70 -9.73
N GLN A 674 -35.63 -0.50 -9.31
CA GLN A 674 -36.51 -0.29 -8.16
C GLN A 674 -37.86 -1.00 -8.34
N VAL A 675 -38.46 -0.89 -9.52
CA VAL A 675 -39.74 -1.55 -9.85
C VAL A 675 -39.60 -3.07 -9.88
N GLU A 676 -38.56 -3.62 -10.53
CA GLU A 676 -38.36 -5.07 -10.60
C GLU A 676 -38.07 -5.69 -9.22
N LEU A 677 -37.23 -5.07 -8.38
CA LEU A 677 -37.02 -5.53 -7.00
C LEU A 677 -38.30 -5.48 -6.16
N LYS A 678 -39.11 -4.43 -6.32
CA LYS A 678 -40.36 -4.32 -5.58
C LYS A 678 -41.37 -5.41 -5.96
N LYS A 679 -41.41 -5.83 -7.22
CA LYS A 679 -42.23 -6.99 -7.65
C LYS A 679 -41.81 -8.30 -7.00
N LEU A 680 -40.53 -8.43 -6.65
CA LEU A 680 -40.00 -9.56 -5.87
C LEU A 680 -40.25 -9.41 -4.36
N GLY A 681 -40.94 -8.34 -3.94
CA GLY A 681 -41.16 -8.03 -2.52
C GLY A 681 -39.88 -7.56 -1.80
N ILE A 682 -38.88 -7.09 -2.56
CA ILE A 682 -37.62 -6.56 -2.03
C ILE A 682 -37.68 -5.04 -2.09
N PHE A 683 -37.42 -4.39 -0.96
CA PHE A 683 -37.29 -2.95 -0.88
C PHE A 683 -35.90 -2.52 -1.31
N ALA A 684 -35.80 -1.36 -1.93
CA ALA A 684 -34.55 -0.87 -2.50
C ALA A 684 -34.34 0.62 -2.25
N VAL A 685 -33.10 0.98 -1.94
CA VAL A 685 -32.68 2.35 -1.62
C VAL A 685 -31.32 2.60 -2.27
N GLY A 686 -31.20 3.63 -3.09
CA GLY A 686 -29.92 3.93 -3.72
C GLY A 686 -29.72 5.40 -4.01
N THR A 687 -28.48 5.84 -4.05
CA THR A 687 -28.16 7.16 -4.61
C THR A 687 -28.37 7.12 -6.11
N VAL A 688 -28.88 8.19 -6.72
CA VAL A 688 -29.26 8.17 -8.15
C VAL A 688 -28.68 9.35 -8.90
N ARG A 689 -28.24 9.11 -10.13
CA ARG A 689 -27.75 10.17 -11.02
C ARG A 689 -28.94 10.99 -11.56
N PRO A 690 -28.88 12.33 -11.57
CA PRO A 690 -29.98 13.18 -12.04
C PRO A 690 -30.48 12.83 -13.45
N ASN A 691 -29.58 12.47 -14.36
CA ASN A 691 -29.90 12.11 -15.75
C ASN A 691 -30.74 10.82 -15.88
N ARG A 692 -30.87 10.01 -14.82
CA ARG A 692 -31.73 8.82 -14.79
C ARG A 692 -33.15 9.11 -14.32
N LEU A 693 -33.46 10.36 -13.92
CA LEU A 693 -34.76 10.79 -13.41
C LEU A 693 -35.45 11.72 -14.42
N ILE A 694 -36.14 11.12 -15.38
CA ILE A 694 -36.84 11.84 -16.46
C ILE A 694 -38.01 12.64 -15.89
N ASP A 695 -38.25 13.85 -16.41
CA ASP A 695 -39.35 14.76 -16.05
C ASP A 695 -39.42 15.15 -14.56
N LEU A 696 -38.33 15.00 -13.81
CA LEU A 696 -38.28 15.34 -12.39
C LEU A 696 -38.22 16.86 -12.17
N ASN A 697 -39.32 17.43 -11.65
CA ASN A 697 -39.37 18.83 -11.21
C ASN A 697 -39.11 18.94 -9.70
N ILE A 698 -37.85 19.00 -9.29
CA ILE A 698 -37.40 19.14 -7.90
C ILE A 698 -36.44 20.33 -7.77
N LYS A 699 -36.33 20.96 -6.58
CA LYS A 699 -35.38 22.07 -6.34
C LYS A 699 -33.97 21.71 -6.84
N ASN A 700 -33.32 22.64 -7.54
CA ASN A 700 -31.96 22.41 -8.04
C ASN A 700 -30.92 22.56 -6.91
N ALA A 701 -29.66 22.20 -7.17
CA ALA A 701 -28.60 22.26 -6.16
C ALA A 701 -28.31 23.70 -5.68
N LYS A 702 -28.46 24.72 -6.55
CA LYS A 702 -28.24 26.13 -6.20
C LYS A 702 -29.33 26.65 -5.26
N ASP A 703 -30.57 26.23 -5.46
CA ASP A 703 -31.70 26.61 -4.61
C ASP A 703 -31.53 26.02 -3.21
N LEU A 704 -31.20 24.73 -3.11
CA LEU A 704 -30.93 24.09 -1.82
C LEU A 704 -29.68 24.66 -1.14
N SER A 705 -28.66 25.05 -1.91
CA SER A 705 -27.48 25.73 -1.34
C SER A 705 -27.83 27.06 -0.70
N ARG A 706 -28.81 27.80 -1.23
CA ARG A 706 -29.29 29.06 -0.66
C ARG A 706 -30.07 28.84 0.64
N GLU A 707 -30.79 27.73 0.74
CA GLU A 707 -31.50 27.30 1.96
C GLU A 707 -30.56 26.76 3.05
N GLY A 708 -29.32 26.45 2.69
CA GLY A 708 -28.26 26.04 3.62
C GLY A 708 -28.13 24.54 3.81
N ARG A 709 -27.11 24.13 4.59
CA ARG A 709 -26.83 22.72 4.86
C ARG A 709 -28.00 22.08 5.61
N GLY A 710 -28.47 20.95 5.12
CA GLY A 710 -29.65 20.25 5.63
C GLY A 710 -30.93 20.51 4.83
N ALA A 711 -30.90 21.44 3.87
CA ALA A 711 -32.03 21.67 2.97
C ALA A 711 -32.36 20.40 2.17
N MET A 712 -33.64 20.18 1.93
CA MET A 712 -34.14 19.01 1.23
C MET A 712 -35.42 19.31 0.44
N ASP A 713 -35.67 18.50 -0.59
CA ASP A 713 -36.92 18.47 -1.33
C ASP A 713 -37.17 17.02 -1.76
N HIS A 714 -38.42 16.65 -2.01
CA HIS A 714 -38.76 15.30 -2.48
C HIS A 714 -39.92 15.29 -3.46
N ARG A 715 -39.97 14.25 -4.31
CA ARG A 715 -41.08 13.98 -5.22
C ARG A 715 -41.40 12.49 -5.19
N VAL A 716 -42.68 12.19 -5.38
CA VAL A 716 -43.19 10.83 -5.46
C VAL A 716 -43.73 10.58 -6.86
N THR A 717 -43.54 9.37 -7.38
CA THR A 717 -44.14 8.92 -8.63
C THR A 717 -44.61 7.48 -8.48
N GLU A 718 -45.53 7.06 -9.34
CA GLU A 718 -45.96 5.67 -9.42
C GLU A 718 -45.62 5.10 -10.80
N VAL A 719 -44.92 3.97 -10.82
CA VAL A 719 -44.49 3.31 -12.05
C VAL A 719 -44.88 1.85 -11.99
N LYS A 720 -45.79 1.42 -12.88
CA LYS A 720 -46.29 0.03 -12.93
C LYS A 720 -46.83 -0.46 -11.56
N GLY A 721 -47.58 0.40 -10.85
CA GLY A 721 -48.14 0.08 -9.53
C GLY A 721 -47.13 0.12 -8.38
N VAL A 722 -45.91 0.60 -8.61
CA VAL A 722 -44.88 0.77 -7.58
C VAL A 722 -44.67 2.25 -7.30
N GLU A 723 -44.94 2.67 -6.06
CA GLU A 723 -44.65 4.02 -5.59
C GLU A 723 -43.15 4.18 -5.30
N LEU A 724 -42.58 5.28 -5.79
CA LEU A 724 -41.16 5.61 -5.69
C LEU A 724 -41.00 7.02 -5.13
N CYS A 725 -40.11 7.19 -4.17
CA CYS A 725 -39.73 8.49 -3.63
C CYS A 725 -38.32 8.88 -4.08
N VAL A 726 -38.18 10.07 -4.66
CA VAL A 726 -36.90 10.74 -4.83
C VAL A 726 -36.76 11.81 -3.77
N THR A 727 -35.68 11.74 -3.00
CA THR A 727 -35.29 12.78 -2.03
C THR A 727 -33.97 13.39 -2.46
N ARG A 728 -33.92 14.72 -2.54
CA ARG A 728 -32.69 15.50 -2.70
C ARG A 728 -32.34 16.14 -1.38
N TRP A 729 -31.10 15.95 -0.92
CA TRP A 729 -30.58 16.52 0.32
C TRP A 729 -29.28 17.26 0.05
N TYR A 730 -29.11 18.43 0.67
CA TYR A 730 -27.94 19.28 0.50
C TYR A 730 -27.08 19.31 1.76
N ASP A 731 -25.82 18.88 1.61
CA ASP A 731 -24.79 19.06 2.64
C ASP A 731 -23.69 20.00 2.09
N ASN A 732 -22.51 19.47 1.75
CA ASN A 732 -21.53 20.23 0.96
C ASN A 732 -21.91 20.26 -0.53
N ASN A 733 -22.61 19.23 -0.99
CA ASN A 733 -23.12 19.06 -2.35
C ASN A 733 -24.51 18.42 -2.28
N ALA A 734 -25.31 18.57 -3.33
CA ALA A 734 -26.60 17.93 -3.44
C ALA A 734 -26.46 16.43 -3.74
N VAL A 735 -27.16 15.59 -2.99
CA VAL A 735 -27.26 14.14 -3.20
C VAL A 735 -28.72 13.79 -3.48
N ASN A 736 -28.95 12.93 -4.48
CA ASN A 736 -30.26 12.37 -4.76
C ASN A 736 -30.30 10.92 -4.31
N CYS A 737 -31.37 10.53 -3.62
CA CYS A 737 -31.70 9.15 -3.31
C CYS A 737 -33.04 8.79 -3.96
N LEU A 738 -33.11 7.60 -4.55
CA LEU A 738 -34.33 6.98 -5.07
C LEU A 738 -34.63 5.74 -4.22
N SER A 739 -35.89 5.59 -3.80
CA SER A 739 -36.26 4.64 -2.78
C SER A 739 -37.70 4.14 -2.94
N THR A 740 -37.93 2.86 -2.65
CA THR A 740 -39.26 2.23 -2.51
C THR A 740 -39.71 2.11 -1.05
N LEU A 741 -38.89 2.58 -0.09
CA LEU A 741 -39.07 2.30 1.34
C LEU A 741 -39.06 3.54 2.23
N TYR A 742 -38.03 4.38 2.09
CA TYR A 742 -37.84 5.59 2.89
C TYR A 742 -38.00 6.85 2.05
N GLY A 743 -38.59 7.89 2.66
CA GLY A 743 -38.60 9.26 2.15
C GLY A 743 -37.83 10.20 3.08
N CYS A 744 -38.35 11.41 3.28
CA CYS A 744 -37.76 12.41 4.17
C CYS A 744 -37.93 12.05 5.65
N GLU A 745 -39.15 11.66 6.03
CA GLU A 745 -39.52 11.45 7.44
C GLU A 745 -39.17 10.03 7.94
N PRO A 746 -38.86 9.88 9.26
CA PRO A 746 -38.62 10.96 10.22
C PRO A 746 -37.27 11.68 9.96
N ILE A 747 -37.24 13.00 10.12
CA ILE A 747 -36.00 13.79 10.00
C ILE A 747 -35.23 13.78 11.33
N ASP A 748 -33.94 13.43 11.30
CA ASP A 748 -33.04 13.54 12.45
C ASP A 748 -31.95 14.62 12.28
N SER A 749 -31.11 14.81 13.31
CA SER A 749 -29.97 15.72 13.25
C SER A 749 -28.65 14.93 13.31
N VAL A 750 -27.72 15.25 12.41
CA VAL A 750 -26.38 14.64 12.37
C VAL A 750 -25.29 15.69 12.55
N GLN A 751 -24.30 15.37 13.39
CA GLN A 751 -23.17 16.24 13.65
C GLN A 751 -22.12 16.15 12.53
N ARG A 752 -21.80 17.28 11.89
CA ARG A 752 -20.82 17.37 10.79
C ARG A 752 -19.86 18.53 11.02
N TRP A 753 -18.61 18.35 10.61
CA TRP A 753 -17.64 19.44 10.59
C TRP A 753 -18.03 20.47 9.53
N SER A 754 -17.90 21.75 9.86
CA SER A 754 -18.03 22.88 8.93
C SER A 754 -16.68 23.54 8.77
N SER A 755 -16.07 23.43 7.60
CA SER A 755 -14.79 24.11 7.32
C SER A 755 -14.93 25.64 7.42
N LYS A 756 -16.11 26.18 7.04
CA LYS A 756 -16.41 27.61 7.09
C LYS A 756 -16.48 28.15 8.53
N GLN A 757 -16.98 27.35 9.47
CA GLN A 757 -17.16 27.75 10.87
C GLN A 757 -16.11 27.14 11.82
N LYS A 758 -15.19 26.32 11.28
CA LYS A 758 -14.16 25.58 12.04
C LYS A 758 -14.71 24.87 13.29
N ASN A 759 -15.94 24.38 13.23
CA ASN A 759 -16.61 23.68 14.33
C ASN A 759 -17.60 22.64 13.80
N HIS A 760 -18.10 21.78 14.69
CA HIS A 760 -19.17 20.84 14.41
C HIS A 760 -20.54 21.52 14.45
N ILE A 761 -21.31 21.36 13.38
CA ILE A 761 -22.70 21.83 13.27
C ILE A 761 -23.66 20.64 13.26
N GLN A 762 -24.90 20.88 13.70
CA GLN A 762 -26.00 19.94 13.56
C GLN A 762 -26.72 20.20 12.24
N ILE A 763 -26.94 19.14 11.47
CA ILE A 763 -27.56 19.22 10.15
C ILE A 763 -28.77 18.30 10.14
N ARG A 764 -29.91 18.82 9.70
CA ARG A 764 -31.12 18.03 9.46
C ARG A 764 -30.85 17.00 8.37
N ARG A 765 -31.14 15.72 8.63
CA ARG A 765 -30.89 14.61 7.72
C ARG A 765 -32.19 13.79 7.55
N PRO A 766 -32.62 13.56 6.29
CA PRO A 766 -33.79 12.73 6.03
C PRO A 766 -33.52 11.25 6.28
N GLN A 767 -34.57 10.49 6.59
CA GLN A 767 -34.49 9.06 6.92
C GLN A 767 -33.81 8.24 5.83
N VAL A 768 -34.09 8.51 4.55
CA VAL A 768 -33.45 7.79 3.42
C VAL A 768 -31.93 7.95 3.41
N ILE A 769 -31.42 9.15 3.76
CA ILE A 769 -29.97 9.42 3.82
C ILE A 769 -29.34 8.75 5.04
N LYS A 770 -30.05 8.69 6.17
CA LYS A 770 -29.61 7.93 7.34
C LYS A 770 -29.46 6.46 7.01
N ALA A 771 -30.52 5.83 6.51
CA ALA A 771 -30.54 4.41 6.19
C ALA A 771 -29.47 4.05 5.15
N TYR A 772 -29.31 4.86 4.11
CA TYR A 772 -28.29 4.66 3.08
C TYR A 772 -26.86 4.68 3.65
N ASN A 773 -26.53 5.71 4.45
CA ASN A 773 -25.19 5.84 5.04
C ASN A 773 -24.86 4.72 6.04
N GLU A 774 -25.88 4.13 6.68
CA GLU A 774 -25.70 3.04 7.65
C GLU A 774 -25.45 1.68 6.99
N HIS A 775 -25.97 1.45 5.77
CA HIS A 775 -26.03 0.10 5.17
C HIS A 775 -25.33 -0.04 3.82
N MET A 776 -24.88 1.02 3.15
CA MET A 776 -24.16 0.89 1.87
C MET A 776 -22.73 0.35 2.02
N GLY A 777 -22.13 0.45 3.23
CA GLY A 777 -20.71 0.18 3.46
C GLY A 777 -20.29 -1.28 3.59
N GLY A 778 -21.19 -2.25 3.41
CA GLY A 778 -20.93 -3.67 3.64
C GLY A 778 -19.81 -4.25 2.76
N VAL A 779 -19.82 -3.94 1.46
CA VAL A 779 -18.78 -4.40 0.52
C VAL A 779 -17.44 -3.72 0.77
N ASP A 780 -17.43 -2.41 1.05
CA ASP A 780 -16.21 -1.68 1.41
C ASP A 780 -15.58 -2.22 2.71
N LEU A 781 -16.39 -2.72 3.66
CA LEU A 781 -15.92 -3.39 4.87
C LEU A 781 -15.16 -4.69 4.52
N ILE A 782 -15.71 -5.53 3.62
CA ILE A 782 -15.02 -6.73 3.14
C ILE A 782 -13.68 -6.36 2.48
N ASP A 783 -13.68 -5.38 1.57
CA ASP A 783 -12.47 -4.90 0.88
C ASP A 783 -11.38 -4.49 1.87
N MET A 784 -11.76 -3.73 2.90
CA MET A 784 -10.86 -3.31 3.96
C MET A 784 -10.32 -4.50 4.75
N LEU A 785 -11.19 -5.42 5.20
CA LEU A 785 -10.79 -6.59 6.00
C LEU A 785 -9.84 -7.52 5.24
N ILE A 786 -10.08 -7.78 3.95
CA ILE A 786 -9.18 -8.55 3.09
C ILE A 786 -7.84 -7.84 2.95
N SER A 787 -7.83 -6.52 2.81
CA SER A 787 -6.60 -5.75 2.62
C SER A 787 -5.63 -5.80 3.81
N LEU A 788 -6.12 -6.07 5.03
CA LEU A 788 -5.29 -6.13 6.23
C LEU A 788 -4.31 -7.31 6.22
N TYR A 789 -4.74 -8.47 5.73
CA TYR A 789 -3.98 -9.73 5.82
C TYR A 789 -3.95 -10.51 4.50
N ARG A 790 -4.01 -9.81 3.36
CA ARG A 790 -4.07 -10.41 2.02
C ARG A 790 -2.89 -11.37 1.80
N ILE A 791 -3.16 -12.54 1.23
CA ILE A 791 -2.12 -13.51 0.83
C ILE A 791 -1.07 -12.81 -0.05
N ASN A 792 0.17 -12.77 0.44
CA ASN A 792 1.26 -12.02 -0.19
C ASN A 792 2.14 -12.94 -1.07
N VAL A 793 1.50 -13.61 -2.04
CA VAL A 793 2.19 -14.49 -2.99
C VAL A 793 2.00 -13.99 -4.42
N GLY A 794 3.10 -13.58 -5.05
CA GLY A 794 3.15 -13.17 -6.45
C GLY A 794 2.91 -14.35 -7.41
N SER A 795 2.18 -14.10 -8.51
CA SER A 795 1.99 -15.04 -9.62
C SER A 795 1.65 -14.26 -10.89
N LYS A 796 2.25 -14.66 -12.03
CA LYS A 796 1.91 -14.16 -13.37
C LYS A 796 0.65 -14.83 -13.94
N LYS A 797 0.24 -15.97 -13.37
CA LYS A 797 -0.96 -16.70 -13.81
C LYS A 797 -2.20 -16.04 -13.20
N TYR A 798 -3.08 -15.50 -14.03
CA TYR A 798 -4.26 -14.76 -13.56
C TYR A 798 -5.15 -15.55 -12.60
N TYR A 799 -5.39 -16.82 -12.92
CA TYR A 799 -6.31 -17.67 -12.19
C TYR A 799 -5.84 -17.95 -10.76
N ILE A 800 -4.52 -18.04 -10.53
CA ILE A 800 -3.93 -18.20 -9.20
C ILE A 800 -4.25 -17.00 -8.30
N LYS A 801 -4.26 -15.78 -8.85
CA LYS A 801 -4.62 -14.58 -8.08
C LYS A 801 -6.08 -14.58 -7.65
N ILE A 802 -6.97 -15.12 -8.48
CA ILE A 802 -8.39 -15.29 -8.15
C ILE A 802 -8.56 -16.37 -7.07
N VAL A 803 -7.86 -17.51 -7.19
CA VAL A 803 -7.87 -18.58 -6.16
C VAL A 803 -7.45 -18.02 -4.80
N PHE A 804 -6.35 -17.26 -4.72
CA PHE A 804 -5.90 -16.66 -3.46
C PHE A 804 -6.91 -15.66 -2.90
N HIS A 805 -7.53 -14.84 -3.76
CA HIS A 805 -8.58 -13.92 -3.34
C HIS A 805 -9.79 -14.65 -2.76
N LEU A 806 -10.21 -15.78 -3.36
CA LEU A 806 -11.32 -16.57 -2.84
C LEU A 806 -11.00 -17.18 -1.47
N ILE A 807 -9.76 -17.64 -1.24
CA ILE A 807 -9.32 -18.09 0.08
C ILE A 807 -9.42 -16.95 1.10
N ASP A 808 -8.89 -15.76 0.78
CA ASP A 808 -8.96 -14.59 1.67
C ASP A 808 -10.42 -14.14 1.93
N LEU A 809 -11.26 -14.14 0.89
CA LEU A 809 -12.68 -13.81 0.99
C LEU A 809 -13.41 -14.81 1.90
N SER A 810 -13.15 -16.11 1.76
CA SER A 810 -13.71 -17.14 2.64
C SER A 810 -13.28 -16.98 4.09
N VAL A 811 -12.02 -16.62 4.38
CA VAL A 811 -11.56 -16.35 5.75
C VAL A 811 -12.27 -15.14 6.37
N VAL A 812 -12.39 -14.04 5.62
CA VAL A 812 -13.09 -12.85 6.11
C VAL A 812 -14.56 -13.15 6.35
N ASN A 813 -15.21 -13.84 5.41
CA ASN A 813 -16.62 -14.19 5.54
C ASN A 813 -16.87 -15.13 6.74
N ALA A 814 -15.97 -16.10 6.95
CA ALA A 814 -15.98 -17.02 8.09
C ALA A 814 -15.89 -16.27 9.43
N TRP A 815 -14.98 -15.29 9.54
CA TRP A 815 -14.85 -14.48 10.75
C TRP A 815 -16.08 -13.60 11.00
N LEU A 816 -16.70 -13.05 9.96
CA LEU A 816 -17.92 -12.27 10.09
C LEU A 816 -19.10 -13.13 10.53
N LEU A 817 -19.20 -14.37 10.05
CA LEU A 817 -20.17 -15.35 10.52
C LEU A 817 -19.94 -15.72 12.00
N TYR A 818 -18.70 -16.03 12.39
CA TYR A 818 -18.33 -16.28 13.79
C TYR A 818 -18.75 -15.10 14.68
N ARG A 819 -18.44 -13.86 14.26
CA ARG A 819 -18.85 -12.66 15.00
C ARG A 819 -20.36 -12.54 15.13
N ARG A 820 -21.12 -12.89 14.10
CA ARG A 820 -22.58 -12.91 14.17
C ARG A 820 -23.07 -13.89 15.24
N HIS A 821 -22.52 -15.12 15.25
CA HIS A 821 -22.88 -16.13 16.26
C HIS A 821 -22.52 -15.69 17.68
N CYS A 822 -21.32 -15.14 17.91
CA CYS A 822 -20.95 -14.59 19.22
C CYS A 822 -21.89 -13.47 19.69
N LEU A 823 -22.35 -12.62 18.78
CA LEU A 823 -23.32 -11.56 19.11
C LEU A 823 -24.70 -12.14 19.46
N GLN A 824 -25.17 -13.16 18.74
CA GLN A 824 -26.43 -13.87 19.05
C GLN A 824 -26.35 -14.59 20.41
N LEU A 825 -25.18 -15.09 20.78
CA LEU A 825 -24.91 -15.71 22.09
C LEU A 825 -24.57 -14.70 23.20
N ASN A 826 -24.65 -13.39 22.94
CA ASN A 826 -24.34 -12.32 23.89
C ASN A 826 -22.92 -12.40 24.50
N ILE A 827 -21.95 -12.90 23.75
CA ILE A 827 -20.56 -13.00 24.18
C ILE A 827 -19.96 -11.60 24.34
N PRO A 828 -19.29 -11.27 25.45
CA PRO A 828 -18.69 -9.96 25.64
C PRO A 828 -17.65 -9.65 24.55
N LYS A 829 -17.66 -8.40 24.04
CA LYS A 829 -16.77 -7.99 22.93
C LYS A 829 -15.27 -8.25 23.17
N LYS A 830 -14.83 -8.26 24.43
CA LYS A 830 -13.45 -8.54 24.84
C LYS A 830 -13.05 -10.01 24.62
N ASP A 831 -14.02 -10.92 24.62
CA ASP A 831 -13.83 -12.36 24.49
C ASP A 831 -14.02 -12.83 23.04
N ILE A 832 -14.59 -11.98 22.18
CA ILE A 832 -14.69 -12.24 20.73
C ILE A 832 -13.32 -12.09 20.07
N MET A 833 -12.87 -13.13 19.37
CA MET A 833 -11.59 -13.12 18.66
C MET A 833 -11.50 -11.99 17.62
N SER A 834 -10.37 -11.28 17.63
CA SER A 834 -10.00 -10.35 16.55
C SER A 834 -9.83 -11.11 15.22
N LEU A 835 -9.98 -10.42 14.07
CA LEU A 835 -9.77 -11.03 12.75
C LEU A 835 -8.39 -11.69 12.64
N LEU A 836 -7.35 -11.06 13.18
CA LEU A 836 -6.00 -11.60 13.13
C LEU A 836 -5.88 -12.89 13.94
N THR A 837 -6.42 -12.91 15.17
CA THR A 837 -6.43 -14.09 16.03
C THR A 837 -7.19 -15.24 15.36
N PHE A 838 -8.40 -14.96 14.87
CA PHE A 838 -9.21 -15.94 14.14
C PHE A 838 -8.47 -16.48 12.91
N ARG A 839 -7.87 -15.59 12.11
CA ARG A 839 -7.08 -15.96 10.94
C ARG A 839 -5.85 -16.78 11.30
N ILE A 840 -5.18 -16.56 12.43
CA ILE A 840 -4.00 -17.35 12.85
C ILE A 840 -4.40 -18.80 13.21
N ASN A 841 -5.59 -18.99 13.82
CA ASN A 841 -6.04 -20.32 14.22
C ASN A 841 -6.30 -21.26 13.03
N ILE A 842 -6.80 -20.74 11.90
CA ILE A 842 -7.05 -21.52 10.67
C ILE A 842 -5.79 -22.23 10.12
N PRO A 843 -4.71 -21.52 9.74
CA PRO A 843 -3.48 -22.16 9.28
C PRO A 843 -2.82 -22.96 10.39
N THR A 844 -2.93 -22.56 11.66
CA THR A 844 -2.40 -23.37 12.78
C THR A 844 -3.07 -24.75 12.81
N ALA A 845 -4.37 -24.84 12.55
CA ALA A 845 -5.08 -26.11 12.42
C ALA A 845 -4.65 -26.87 11.16
N LEU A 846 -4.63 -26.20 9.99
CA LEU A 846 -4.23 -26.82 8.72
C LEU A 846 -2.82 -27.41 8.77
N LEU A 847 -1.87 -26.73 9.42
CA LEU A 847 -0.45 -27.10 9.45
C LEU A 847 -0.10 -28.15 10.53
N LYS A 848 -1.02 -28.48 11.44
CA LYS A 848 -0.80 -29.48 12.50
C LYS A 848 -1.04 -30.92 12.02
N SER A 849 -1.67 -31.12 10.87
CA SER A 849 -1.86 -32.45 10.29
C SER A 849 -0.50 -33.09 10.00
N ASN A 850 -0.27 -34.34 10.41
CA ASN A 850 1.03 -34.98 10.18
C ASN A 850 1.35 -35.03 8.68
N PRO A 851 2.51 -34.54 8.21
CA PRO A 851 2.87 -34.68 6.82
C PRO A 851 3.03 -36.16 6.49
N PRO A 852 2.55 -36.63 5.32
CA PRO A 852 2.88 -37.97 4.86
C PRO A 852 4.40 -38.12 4.72
N PRO A 853 4.96 -39.33 4.95
CA PRO A 853 6.39 -39.55 4.86
C PRO A 853 6.92 -39.13 3.47
N PRO A 854 8.11 -38.50 3.39
CA PRO A 854 8.65 -38.01 2.14
C PRO A 854 8.79 -39.14 1.11
N ILE A 855 8.34 -38.89 -0.11
CA ILE A 855 8.47 -39.83 -1.23
C ILE A 855 9.97 -40.04 -1.51
N ILE A 856 10.49 -41.21 -1.14
CA ILE A 856 11.87 -41.61 -1.43
C ILE A 856 12.04 -41.70 -2.96
N LYS A 857 12.68 -40.70 -3.58
CA LYS A 857 13.07 -40.75 -4.98
C LYS A 857 14.21 -41.76 -5.13
N ARG A 858 13.92 -42.98 -5.59
CA ARG A 858 14.95 -43.92 -6.08
C ARG A 858 15.49 -43.39 -7.41
N GLY A 859 16.60 -42.66 -7.37
CA GLY A 859 17.27 -42.09 -8.55
C GLY A 859 18.78 -42.24 -8.45
N ARG A 860 19.42 -42.52 -9.59
CA ARG A 860 20.87 -42.75 -9.76
C ARG A 860 21.67 -41.48 -9.38
N PRO A 861 22.73 -41.59 -8.55
CA PRO A 861 23.58 -40.45 -8.19
C PRO A 861 24.18 -39.75 -9.42
N SER A 862 24.28 -38.42 -9.39
CA SER A 862 24.89 -37.61 -10.45
C SER A 862 26.39 -37.91 -10.60
N LEU A 863 26.96 -37.64 -11.78
CA LEU A 863 28.36 -37.93 -12.12
C LEU A 863 29.39 -37.31 -11.15
N GLU A 864 29.01 -36.26 -10.43
CA GLU A 864 29.80 -35.60 -9.38
C GLU A 864 30.12 -36.54 -8.20
N SER A 865 29.32 -37.60 -8.00
CA SER A 865 29.57 -38.64 -7.01
C SER A 865 30.58 -39.70 -7.47
N ARG A 866 30.96 -39.73 -8.76
CA ARG A 866 31.82 -40.78 -9.33
C ARG A 866 33.31 -40.41 -9.33
N LEU A 867 33.64 -39.13 -9.16
CA LEU A 867 35.03 -38.66 -9.04
C LEU A 867 35.55 -38.71 -7.60
N LYS A 868 34.70 -38.95 -6.60
CA LYS A 868 35.09 -39.13 -5.19
C LYS A 868 35.19 -40.60 -4.74
N SER A 869 35.03 -41.55 -5.66
CA SER A 869 34.95 -42.99 -5.34
C SER A 869 36.23 -43.79 -5.56
N ASN A 870 37.36 -43.15 -5.88
CA ASN A 870 38.66 -43.83 -5.97
C ASN A 870 39.56 -43.40 -4.81
N GLU A 871 39.19 -43.80 -3.60
CA GLU A 871 40.13 -44.21 -2.54
C GLU A 871 39.36 -45.01 -1.46
N SER A 872 39.50 -46.33 -1.63
CA SER A 872 39.16 -47.51 -0.80
C SER A 872 38.54 -47.36 0.61
N ASN A 873 37.28 -47.77 0.69
CA ASN A 873 36.70 -48.88 1.49
C ASN A 873 37.08 -49.08 2.97
N SER A 874 36.17 -48.67 3.87
CA SER A 874 35.58 -49.59 4.88
C SER A 874 34.27 -49.02 5.46
N THR A 875 33.15 -49.67 5.13
CA THR A 875 31.82 -49.69 5.78
C THR A 875 31.44 -48.53 6.72
N ALA A 876 30.71 -47.54 6.21
CA ALA A 876 30.00 -46.56 7.02
C ALA A 876 28.50 -46.57 6.71
N THR A 877 27.71 -46.97 7.70
CA THR A 877 26.28 -46.77 7.82
C THR A 877 25.90 -45.29 7.67
N LEU A 878 24.73 -45.06 7.08
CA LEU A 878 24.06 -43.77 6.92
C LEU A 878 24.27 -42.85 8.14
N ARG A 879 25.10 -41.82 7.98
CA ARG A 879 25.22 -40.73 8.95
C ARG A 879 23.91 -39.94 8.94
N THR A 880 23.12 -40.18 9.98
CA THR A 880 22.24 -39.18 10.57
C THR A 880 23.00 -37.85 10.66
N THR A 881 22.32 -36.78 10.25
CA THR A 881 22.71 -35.40 10.52
C THR A 881 23.28 -35.27 11.95
N PRO A 882 24.41 -34.58 12.16
CA PRO A 882 24.85 -34.28 13.52
C PRO A 882 23.76 -33.42 14.16
N THR A 883 23.12 -33.94 15.21
CA THR A 883 22.44 -33.09 16.19
C THR A 883 23.46 -32.03 16.59
N LEU A 884 23.18 -30.75 16.31
CA LEU A 884 24.08 -29.65 16.67
C LEU A 884 24.52 -29.85 18.13
N ALA A 885 25.82 -29.72 18.39
CA ALA A 885 26.30 -29.67 19.75
C ALA A 885 25.53 -28.56 20.48
N SER A 886 24.96 -28.91 21.64
CA SER A 886 24.32 -27.95 22.55
C SER A 886 25.25 -26.74 22.74
N PRO A 887 24.73 -25.49 22.74
CA PRO A 887 25.55 -24.29 22.94
C PRO A 887 26.48 -24.44 24.15
N SER A 888 27.70 -23.91 24.08
CA SER A 888 28.69 -24.01 25.16
C SER A 888 28.16 -23.50 26.51
N SER A 889 27.28 -22.49 26.50
CA SER A 889 26.57 -21.99 27.68
C SER A 889 25.62 -23.00 28.33
N THR A 890 24.98 -23.85 27.53
CA THR A 890 24.09 -24.92 28.02
C THR A 890 24.91 -26.11 28.51
N ARG A 891 26.01 -26.45 27.83
CA ARG A 891 26.91 -27.57 28.17
C ARG A 891 27.60 -27.39 29.53
N PHE A 892 28.14 -26.20 29.81
CA PHE A 892 28.88 -25.90 31.04
C PHE A 892 28.02 -25.24 32.13
N GLY A 893 26.68 -25.35 32.03
CA GLY A 893 25.79 -24.86 33.07
C GLY A 893 25.92 -25.69 34.34
N LYS A 894 26.12 -25.04 35.51
CA LYS A 894 26.36 -25.74 36.79
C LYS A 894 25.14 -26.49 37.38
N TYR A 895 23.97 -26.40 36.75
CA TYR A 895 22.69 -26.95 37.26
C TYR A 895 21.90 -27.68 36.17
N ASP A 896 21.02 -28.61 36.56
CA ASP A 896 20.00 -29.29 35.72
C ASP A 896 20.49 -30.31 34.67
N HIS A 897 21.68 -30.88 34.83
CA HIS A 897 22.14 -31.98 33.97
C HIS A 897 21.79 -33.34 34.60
N TRP A 898 20.59 -33.86 34.28
CA TRP A 898 20.13 -35.14 34.82
C TRP A 898 20.28 -36.28 33.80
N PRO A 899 20.76 -37.47 34.21
CA PRO A 899 20.78 -38.64 33.34
C PRO A 899 19.37 -39.20 33.17
N ILE A 900 18.92 -39.31 31.91
CA ILE A 900 17.63 -39.91 31.55
C ILE A 900 17.85 -41.10 30.61
N THR A 901 16.94 -42.06 30.65
CA THR A 901 17.01 -43.27 29.82
C THR A 901 16.46 -42.99 28.42
N THR A 902 17.17 -43.46 27.40
CA THR A 902 16.83 -43.33 25.97
C THR A 902 17.11 -44.64 25.24
N SER A 903 16.72 -44.70 23.96
CA SER A 903 17.08 -45.81 23.08
C SER A 903 18.61 -45.96 22.98
N LYS A 904 19.09 -47.21 22.87
CA LYS A 904 20.52 -47.52 22.78
C LYS A 904 21.14 -46.76 21.61
N GLY A 905 22.16 -45.96 21.90
CA GLY A 905 22.87 -45.17 20.89
C GLY A 905 24.34 -44.99 21.27
N ARG A 906 25.13 -44.43 20.34
CA ARG A 906 26.56 -44.19 20.56
C ARG A 906 26.78 -43.02 21.52
N CYS A 907 27.79 -43.14 22.39
CA CYS A 907 28.25 -42.04 23.23
C CYS A 907 28.77 -40.90 22.35
N ARG A 908 28.49 -39.66 22.74
CA ARG A 908 28.88 -38.44 22.02
C ARG A 908 30.05 -37.70 22.67
N ASN A 909 30.68 -38.27 23.68
CA ASN A 909 31.94 -37.74 24.19
C ASN A 909 33.07 -38.06 23.22
N ASN A 910 33.89 -37.07 22.87
CA ASN A 910 34.90 -37.17 21.80
C ASN A 910 35.95 -38.27 22.03
N THR A 911 36.11 -38.72 23.28
CA THR A 911 37.08 -39.76 23.68
C THR A 911 36.44 -41.12 23.94
N CYS A 912 35.16 -41.33 23.59
CA CYS A 912 34.45 -42.57 23.89
C CYS A 912 33.70 -43.15 22.68
N ASP A 913 34.00 -44.39 22.34
CA ASP A 913 33.31 -45.14 21.28
C ASP A 913 32.20 -46.09 21.80
N GLY A 914 31.89 -46.04 23.09
CA GLY A 914 30.91 -46.91 23.73
C GLY A 914 29.46 -46.62 23.33
N TYR A 915 28.57 -47.58 23.61
CA TYR A 915 27.12 -47.41 23.48
C TYR A 915 26.48 -47.20 24.86
N THR A 916 25.49 -46.32 24.92
CA THR A 916 24.78 -45.96 26.15
C THR A 916 23.28 -45.90 25.90
N ARG A 917 22.50 -46.16 26.95
CA ARG A 917 21.06 -45.87 27.01
C ARG A 917 20.79 -44.61 27.84
N ILE A 918 21.83 -43.87 28.22
CA ILE A 918 21.71 -42.66 29.04
C ILE A 918 21.98 -41.43 28.18
N SER A 919 21.11 -40.43 28.29
CA SER A 919 21.29 -39.09 27.72
C SER A 919 21.12 -38.02 28.79
N CYS A 920 21.73 -36.85 28.59
CA CYS A 920 21.48 -35.70 29.44
C CYS A 920 20.10 -35.10 29.12
N SER A 921 19.27 -34.85 30.14
CA SER A 921 17.95 -34.22 29.99
C SER A 921 17.99 -32.80 29.43
N LYS A 922 19.13 -32.11 29.60
CA LYS A 922 19.30 -30.70 29.24
C LYS A 922 20.08 -30.49 27.93
N CYS A 923 21.13 -31.27 27.72
CA CYS A 923 21.93 -31.19 26.49
C CYS A 923 21.46 -32.13 25.38
N GLU A 924 20.53 -33.06 25.68
CA GLU A 924 20.00 -34.08 24.77
C GLU A 924 21.06 -34.96 24.08
N VAL A 925 22.27 -34.99 24.62
CA VAL A 925 23.38 -35.83 24.14
C VAL A 925 23.45 -37.14 24.91
N ARG A 926 23.78 -38.22 24.19
CA ARG A 926 23.98 -39.56 24.77
C ARG A 926 25.38 -39.68 25.37
N LEU A 927 25.47 -39.97 26.65
CA LEU A 927 26.73 -40.04 27.39
C LEU A 927 26.80 -41.32 28.22
N CYS A 928 27.96 -41.97 28.26
CA CYS A 928 28.19 -43.12 29.11
C CYS A 928 28.19 -42.69 30.58
N LEU A 929 27.44 -43.43 31.39
CA LEU A 929 27.43 -43.31 32.84
C LEU A 929 27.39 -44.73 33.40
N ASN A 930 28.57 -45.33 33.59
CA ASN A 930 28.75 -46.65 34.18
C ASN A 930 30.12 -46.73 34.90
N GLU A 931 30.38 -47.83 35.60
CA GLU A 931 31.59 -48.03 36.40
C GLU A 931 32.90 -47.90 35.61
N LYS A 932 32.88 -48.19 34.30
CA LYS A 932 34.08 -48.14 33.44
C LYS A 932 34.28 -46.80 32.75
N ASN A 933 33.20 -46.06 32.47
CA ASN A 933 33.21 -44.83 31.70
C ASN A 933 32.16 -43.84 32.23
N ASN A 934 32.63 -42.74 32.84
CA ASN A 934 31.79 -41.61 33.25
C ASN A 934 31.94 -40.42 32.29
N CYS A 935 31.52 -40.62 31.04
CA CYS A 935 31.49 -39.56 30.03
C CYS A 935 30.43 -38.50 30.32
N PHE A 936 29.44 -38.80 31.17
CA PHE A 936 28.43 -37.83 31.58
C PHE A 936 29.05 -36.68 32.38
N THR A 937 29.91 -36.98 33.34
CA THR A 937 30.63 -35.95 34.10
C THR A 937 31.66 -35.22 33.22
N ASN A 938 32.47 -35.96 32.45
CA ASN A 938 33.53 -35.36 31.61
C ASN A 938 33.01 -34.46 30.49
N TYR A 939 31.77 -34.66 30.04
CA TYR A 939 31.19 -33.82 29.01
C TYR A 939 30.68 -32.47 29.57
N HIS A 940 30.25 -32.42 30.83
CA HIS A 940 29.66 -31.21 31.44
C HIS A 940 30.64 -30.40 32.29
N ASN A 941 31.78 -30.98 32.66
CA ASN A 941 32.84 -30.34 33.45
C ASN A 941 33.99 -29.81 32.60
#